data_AF-A0A943U0N7-F1
#
_entry.id   AF-A0A943U0N7-F1
#
_cell.length_a   1.000
_cell.length_b   1.000
_cell.length_c   1.000
_cell.angle_alpha   90.00
_cell.angle_beta   90.00
_cell.angle_gamma   90.00
#
_symmetry.space_group_name_H-M   'P 1'
#
loop_
_entity.id
_entity.type
_entity.pdbx_description
1 polymer ?
#
loop_
_entity_poly.entity_id
_entity_poly.type
_entity_poly.pdbx_seq_one_letter_code
_entity_poly.pdbx_strand_id
1 'polypeptide(L)'
;MCSIMGCCGPMPEMAAFTEGFERTRSRGPDDSRIVKLDDGILCFHRLSIMGLDPTGMQPFELDGSYVVCNGEIYGYEKIKEELSAKYTFKSGSDCEVLLPLWREYGTDMFKMLDAEFACIIYDAETHEFIAARDPIGIRPLFYGYDMHGTMLFASEAKNLVGLVWRVRPFPPGCYWKGGQFHRYADPGEAGPVIRGTEDEICAGIRERLIKGVEKRLVSDAKVGFLLSGGLDSSLVCAIAARLTGKKIRTFAIGMSGDAIDLGYAREVAEFIGSDHMEVVVPVKEAVAALSDVIATIGSYDITTVRASVGMYLVCKAIHEQTDVRVLLTGEVSDELFGYKYTDFAPSAEEFQKEAQKRMRELYAYDVLRADRCISVHSLEARVPFGDLDFVRYVMSIDPEMKMNRHGVGKYLLRRAFDGEGLLPDGILWREKAAFSDAVGHSLADNLKALAERMYSDADFEHKRRRYTFSQPFTKESLLYREIFEKFYPGQAEMVPGFWMPNRNWAGCDVGDPSARYHQLGRRGQGPDGGPAHRGLRRRRPLPGRRERGAHRYKRIRQVRPAPAAVGHLPPRGRECSRPRRGARSPEPLGGDRDGPRPGREDNPRESHDKRAGQPAPALAQGTGRPRGAAPRRTQVRLHQAGHSALLFRQVSEKDHPGRRPQLSQADDGAPRRDTGVEKPHPHKGLRGQGLHARGDHLLARALRRTAPSLHTRDRPLPHGSRGRGQTHTF
;
A
#
# COMPACT_ATOMS: atom_id res chain seq x y z
N MET A 1 -8.55 -6.67 2.90
CA MET A 1 -7.29 -7.35 2.55
C MET A 1 -7.17 -8.55 3.47
N CYS A 2 -6.63 -9.67 3.00
CA CYS A 2 -6.48 -10.86 3.83
C CYS A 2 -5.37 -10.67 4.89
N SER A 3 -5.23 -11.65 5.79
CA SER A 3 -4.01 -11.81 6.59
C SER A 3 -3.39 -13.16 6.30
N ILE A 4 -2.08 -13.19 6.11
CA ILE A 4 -1.28 -14.41 6.09
C ILE A 4 -0.39 -14.47 7.34
N MET A 5 -0.10 -15.68 7.81
CA MET A 5 0.92 -15.93 8.84
C MET A 5 1.51 -17.33 8.60
N GLY A 6 2.77 -17.54 8.94
CA GLY A 6 3.43 -18.83 8.76
C GLY A 6 4.63 -19.04 9.67
N CYS A 7 4.92 -20.31 9.94
CA CYS A 7 6.08 -20.77 10.71
C CYS A 7 6.85 -21.77 9.84
N CYS A 8 8.13 -21.50 9.59
CA CYS A 8 8.98 -22.25 8.66
C CYS A 8 9.98 -23.09 9.47
N GLY A 9 9.51 -24.22 9.98
CA GLY A 9 10.23 -25.12 10.89
C GLY A 9 9.31 -25.73 11.95
N PRO A 10 9.85 -26.24 13.07
CA PRO A 10 9.10 -26.99 14.07
C PRO A 10 7.83 -26.29 14.59
N MET A 11 6.84 -27.11 14.96
CA MET A 11 5.55 -26.69 15.51
C MET A 11 5.76 -25.74 16.72
N PRO A 12 5.36 -24.45 16.63
CA PRO A 12 5.53 -23.48 17.71
C PRO A 12 4.57 -23.74 18.89
N GLU A 13 4.72 -22.99 19.97
CA GLU A 13 3.73 -22.94 21.04
C GLU A 13 2.40 -22.43 20.47
N MET A 14 1.43 -23.33 20.33
CA MET A 14 0.22 -23.11 19.56
C MET A 14 -0.71 -22.06 20.18
N ALA A 15 -0.75 -21.89 21.50
CA ALA A 15 -1.63 -20.91 22.13
C ALA A 15 -1.18 -19.48 21.79
N ALA A 16 0.09 -19.15 22.04
CA ALA A 16 0.68 -17.86 21.68
C ALA A 16 0.69 -17.64 20.16
N PHE A 17 0.99 -18.67 19.36
CA PHE A 17 0.98 -18.56 17.89
C PHE A 17 -0.43 -18.27 17.33
N THR A 18 -1.46 -18.94 17.86
CA THR A 18 -2.86 -18.67 17.47
C THR A 18 -3.36 -17.32 18.00
N GLU A 19 -2.96 -16.90 19.21
CA GLU A 19 -3.24 -15.54 19.68
C GLU A 19 -2.60 -14.49 18.76
N GLY A 20 -1.34 -14.71 18.35
CA GLY A 20 -0.64 -13.89 17.36
C GLY A 20 -1.42 -13.78 16.05
N PHE A 21 -1.91 -14.89 15.51
CA PHE A 21 -2.71 -14.94 14.28
C PHE A 21 -4.02 -14.12 14.41
N GLU A 22 -4.85 -14.42 15.42
CA GLU A 22 -6.18 -13.80 15.61
C GLU A 22 -6.13 -12.26 15.80
N ARG A 23 -4.99 -11.68 16.19
CA ARG A 23 -4.79 -10.21 16.27
C ARG A 23 -4.99 -9.48 14.93
N THR A 24 -5.04 -10.17 13.79
CA THR A 24 -5.39 -9.59 12.48
C THR A 24 -6.66 -10.19 11.85
N ARG A 25 -7.51 -10.88 12.62
CA ARG A 25 -8.80 -11.40 12.13
C ARG A 25 -9.66 -10.32 11.45
N SER A 26 -9.61 -9.07 11.91
CA SER A 26 -10.39 -7.98 11.32
C SER A 26 -9.96 -7.58 9.91
N ARG A 27 -8.76 -7.97 9.46
CA ARG A 27 -8.33 -7.85 8.05
C ARG A 27 -9.24 -8.70 7.16
N GLY A 28 -9.34 -9.98 7.49
CA GLY A 28 -10.10 -11.00 6.78
C GLY A 28 -11.10 -11.72 7.69
N PRO A 29 -12.28 -11.12 7.95
CA PRO A 29 -13.23 -11.63 8.92
C PRO A 29 -14.11 -12.77 8.37
N ASP A 30 -14.13 -12.99 7.05
CA ASP A 30 -15.17 -13.79 6.40
C ASP A 30 -14.97 -15.30 6.62
N ASP A 31 -13.71 -15.77 6.65
CA ASP A 31 -13.33 -17.16 7.00
C ASP A 31 -11.88 -17.21 7.54
N SER A 32 -11.48 -18.31 8.18
CA SER A 32 -10.15 -18.49 8.79
C SER A 32 -9.69 -19.95 8.78
N ARG A 33 -8.49 -20.23 8.24
CA ARG A 33 -7.92 -21.58 8.14
C ARG A 33 -6.47 -21.61 8.64
N ILE A 34 -6.12 -22.71 9.30
CA ILE A 34 -4.74 -23.06 9.67
C ILE A 34 -4.46 -24.44 9.08
N VAL A 35 -3.41 -24.57 8.28
CA VAL A 35 -2.89 -25.84 7.76
C VAL A 35 -1.57 -26.13 8.44
N LYS A 36 -1.48 -27.31 9.06
CA LYS A 36 -0.23 -27.85 9.60
C LYS A 36 0.44 -28.70 8.52
N LEU A 37 1.74 -28.56 8.43
CA LEU A 37 2.65 -29.24 7.50
C LEU A 37 3.69 -29.97 8.36
N ASP A 38 4.37 -30.97 7.80
CA ASP A 38 5.40 -31.71 8.54
C ASP A 38 6.53 -30.77 9.03
N ASP A 39 6.91 -29.82 8.18
CA ASP A 39 7.97 -28.83 8.43
C ASP A 39 7.44 -27.42 8.79
N GLY A 40 6.15 -27.24 9.13
CA GLY A 40 5.65 -25.92 9.55
C GLY A 40 4.14 -25.70 9.61
N ILE A 41 3.73 -24.43 9.49
CA ILE A 41 2.32 -23.99 9.50
C ILE A 41 2.11 -22.87 8.48
N LEU A 42 0.98 -22.90 7.75
CA LEU A 42 0.42 -21.76 7.03
C LEU A 42 -0.97 -21.40 7.56
N CYS A 43 -1.23 -20.12 7.78
CA CYS A 43 -2.47 -19.57 8.33
C CYS A 43 -3.03 -18.46 7.43
N PHE A 44 -4.36 -18.40 7.30
CA PHE A 44 -5.06 -17.45 6.44
C PHE A 44 -6.37 -16.93 7.05
N HIS A 45 -6.50 -15.60 7.16
CA HIS A 45 -7.76 -14.89 7.44
C HIS A 45 -8.25 -14.24 6.13
N ARG A 46 -9.48 -14.56 5.69
CA ARG A 46 -9.98 -14.17 4.35
C ARG A 46 -10.85 -12.91 4.37
N LEU A 47 -10.54 -11.97 3.49
CA LEU A 47 -11.52 -11.05 2.93
C LEU A 47 -11.87 -11.54 1.51
N SER A 48 -13.14 -11.74 1.23
CA SER A 48 -13.61 -12.28 -0.04
C SER A 48 -13.81 -11.15 -1.05
N ILE A 49 -12.81 -10.92 -1.92
CA ILE A 49 -12.85 -9.88 -2.96
C ILE A 49 -13.02 -10.48 -4.36
N MET A 50 -12.11 -11.38 -4.75
CA MET A 50 -12.18 -12.17 -5.98
C MET A 50 -12.62 -13.61 -5.67
N GLY A 51 -13.57 -14.14 -6.45
CA GLY A 51 -14.11 -15.48 -6.30
C GLY A 51 -14.82 -15.69 -4.96
N LEU A 52 -15.93 -14.97 -4.73
CA LEU A 52 -16.64 -14.88 -3.43
C LEU A 52 -17.10 -16.22 -2.80
N ASP A 53 -17.06 -17.31 -3.56
CA ASP A 53 -17.38 -18.67 -3.11
C ASP A 53 -16.32 -19.23 -2.12
N PRO A 54 -16.67 -20.16 -1.20
CA PRO A 54 -15.71 -20.80 -0.29
C PRO A 54 -14.53 -21.53 -0.96
N THR A 55 -14.63 -21.91 -2.23
CA THR A 55 -13.50 -22.47 -3.01
C THR A 55 -12.30 -21.53 -3.09
N GLY A 56 -12.50 -20.20 -3.01
CA GLY A 56 -11.42 -19.22 -2.96
C GLY A 56 -10.74 -19.07 -1.59
N MET A 57 -11.01 -19.96 -0.63
CA MET A 57 -10.41 -19.93 0.71
C MET A 57 -9.06 -20.65 0.73
N GLN A 58 -8.04 -19.96 1.24
CA GLN A 58 -6.63 -20.40 1.25
C GLN A 58 -6.23 -21.06 2.60
N PRO A 59 -5.08 -21.77 2.73
CA PRO A 59 -4.10 -22.04 1.68
C PRO A 59 -4.71 -22.76 0.47
N PHE A 60 -4.26 -22.41 -0.74
CA PHE A 60 -4.47 -23.24 -1.93
C PHE A 60 -3.47 -24.39 -1.94
N GLU A 61 -3.78 -25.47 -2.65
CA GLU A 61 -2.99 -26.71 -2.71
C GLU A 61 -2.79 -27.16 -4.17
N LEU A 62 -1.57 -27.57 -4.52
CA LEU A 62 -1.22 -28.25 -5.76
C LEU A 62 -0.11 -29.27 -5.49
N ASP A 63 -0.45 -30.56 -5.62
CA ASP A 63 0.48 -31.69 -5.47
C ASP A 63 1.27 -31.65 -4.15
N GLY A 64 0.56 -31.38 -3.04
CA GLY A 64 1.13 -31.26 -1.69
C GLY A 64 1.85 -29.94 -1.38
N SER A 65 2.18 -29.12 -2.39
CA SER A 65 2.64 -27.75 -2.18
C SER A 65 1.47 -26.81 -1.89
N TYR A 66 1.68 -25.81 -1.03
CA TYR A 66 0.63 -24.91 -0.54
C TYR A 66 1.02 -23.43 -0.72
N VAL A 67 0.04 -22.53 -0.89
CA VAL A 67 0.27 -21.07 -0.89
C VAL A 67 -0.78 -20.31 -0.11
N VAL A 68 -0.34 -19.29 0.63
CA VAL A 68 -1.18 -18.20 1.14
C VAL A 68 -0.72 -16.86 0.55
N CYS A 69 -1.66 -16.01 0.15
CA CYS A 69 -1.43 -14.71 -0.44
C CYS A 69 -2.45 -13.68 0.08
N ASN A 70 -1.95 -12.60 0.68
CA ASN A 70 -2.69 -11.36 0.84
C ASN A 70 -2.34 -10.46 -0.35
N GLY A 71 -3.14 -10.50 -1.40
CA GLY A 71 -2.89 -9.75 -2.62
C GLY A 71 -4.02 -9.80 -3.63
N GLU A 72 -3.78 -9.12 -4.75
CA GLU A 72 -4.61 -9.04 -5.94
C GLU A 72 -3.70 -9.18 -7.16
N ILE A 73 -3.93 -10.21 -7.98
CA ILE A 73 -3.18 -10.47 -9.22
C ILE A 73 -3.95 -9.88 -10.41
N TYR A 74 -3.46 -8.79 -11.02
CA TYR A 74 -4.17 -8.13 -12.11
C TYR A 74 -3.97 -8.86 -13.44
N GLY A 75 -5.06 -9.03 -14.20
CA GLY A 75 -5.05 -9.76 -15.48
C GLY A 75 -4.81 -11.27 -15.32
N TYR A 76 -5.04 -11.82 -14.13
CA TYR A 76 -4.90 -13.25 -13.85
C TYR A 76 -5.76 -14.13 -14.76
N GLU A 77 -6.85 -13.61 -15.34
CA GLU A 77 -7.75 -14.33 -16.23
C GLU A 77 -7.00 -14.90 -17.43
N LYS A 78 -6.10 -14.10 -18.02
CA LYS A 78 -5.25 -14.53 -19.13
C LYS A 78 -4.23 -15.59 -18.67
N ILE A 79 -3.60 -15.37 -17.52
CA ILE A 79 -2.65 -16.33 -16.92
C ILE A 79 -3.34 -17.68 -16.67
N LYS A 80 -4.59 -17.63 -16.18
CA LYS A 80 -5.44 -18.78 -15.90
C LYS A 80 -5.87 -19.50 -17.18
N GLU A 81 -6.20 -18.77 -18.24
CA GLU A 81 -6.47 -19.33 -19.58
C GLU A 81 -5.25 -20.08 -20.14
N GLU A 82 -4.08 -19.44 -20.17
CA GLU A 82 -2.83 -20.03 -20.66
C GLU A 82 -2.42 -21.28 -19.86
N LEU A 83 -2.58 -21.24 -18.53
CA LEU A 83 -2.24 -22.37 -17.65
C LEU A 83 -3.33 -23.47 -17.60
N SER A 84 -4.56 -23.22 -18.05
CA SER A 84 -5.65 -24.23 -18.07
C SER A 84 -5.38 -25.38 -19.05
N ALA A 85 -4.40 -25.24 -19.94
CA ALA A 85 -3.90 -26.33 -20.79
C ALA A 85 -3.11 -27.40 -20.00
N LYS A 86 -2.72 -27.11 -18.74
CA LYS A 86 -1.92 -27.99 -17.87
C LYS A 86 -2.57 -28.23 -16.50
N TYR A 87 -3.19 -27.21 -15.92
CA TYR A 87 -3.63 -27.19 -14.52
C TYR A 87 -5.16 -27.06 -14.42
N THR A 88 -5.77 -27.76 -13.46
CA THR A 88 -7.22 -27.66 -13.20
C THR A 88 -7.51 -26.72 -12.04
N PHE A 89 -8.10 -25.57 -12.35
CA PHE A 89 -8.54 -24.58 -11.37
C PHE A 89 -9.91 -24.92 -10.78
N LYS A 90 -10.11 -24.62 -9.50
CA LYS A 90 -11.27 -24.99 -8.68
C LYS A 90 -12.01 -23.78 -8.11
N SER A 91 -11.41 -22.59 -8.13
CA SER A 91 -11.97 -21.36 -7.54
C SER A 91 -12.13 -20.21 -8.55
N GLY A 92 -12.81 -19.15 -8.13
CA GLY A 92 -12.82 -17.85 -8.82
C GLY A 92 -11.71 -16.89 -8.38
N SER A 93 -10.79 -17.28 -7.50
CA SER A 93 -9.73 -16.39 -7.02
C SER A 93 -8.62 -16.23 -8.06
N ASP A 94 -8.14 -15.00 -8.13
CA ASP A 94 -6.91 -14.53 -8.74
C ASP A 94 -5.66 -15.27 -8.22
N CYS A 95 -5.54 -15.41 -6.90
CA CYS A 95 -4.37 -15.97 -6.22
C CYS A 95 -4.21 -17.50 -6.42
N GLU A 96 -5.18 -18.19 -7.02
CA GLU A 96 -5.08 -19.62 -7.32
C GLU A 96 -4.01 -19.92 -8.40
N VAL A 97 -3.68 -18.94 -9.26
CA VAL A 97 -2.63 -19.11 -10.30
C VAL A 97 -1.21 -19.21 -9.74
N LEU A 98 -0.99 -18.90 -8.46
CA LEU A 98 0.35 -18.78 -7.88
C LEU A 98 1.10 -20.12 -7.78
N LEU A 99 0.45 -21.24 -7.48
CA LEU A 99 1.11 -22.55 -7.45
C LEU A 99 1.42 -23.10 -8.86
N PRO A 100 0.50 -23.03 -9.84
CA PRO A 100 0.82 -23.27 -11.25
C PRO A 100 2.00 -22.41 -11.76
N LEU A 101 2.03 -21.11 -11.45
CA LEU A 101 3.16 -20.24 -11.81
C LEU A 101 4.47 -20.66 -11.11
N TRP A 102 4.41 -21.10 -9.85
CA TRP A 102 5.58 -21.61 -9.13
C TRP A 102 6.15 -22.89 -9.77
N ARG A 103 5.28 -23.85 -10.17
CA ARG A 103 5.69 -25.08 -10.86
C ARG A 103 6.33 -24.80 -12.23
N GLU A 104 5.85 -23.80 -12.96
CA GLU A 104 6.34 -23.48 -14.31
C GLU A 104 7.58 -22.57 -14.32
N TYR A 105 7.69 -21.61 -13.40
CA TYR A 105 8.68 -20.52 -13.44
C TYR A 105 9.50 -20.33 -12.16
N GLY A 106 9.18 -21.05 -11.08
CA GLY A 106 9.84 -20.91 -9.78
C GLY A 106 9.89 -19.45 -9.31
N THR A 107 11.07 -19.00 -8.87
CA THR A 107 11.27 -17.62 -8.37
C THR A 107 11.17 -16.52 -9.41
N ASP A 108 11.23 -16.82 -10.72
CA ASP A 108 11.10 -15.79 -11.75
C ASP A 108 9.65 -15.31 -11.93
N MET A 109 8.65 -16.07 -11.44
CA MET A 109 7.25 -15.64 -11.41
C MET A 109 7.07 -14.26 -10.76
N PHE A 110 7.85 -13.94 -9.72
CA PHE A 110 7.71 -12.69 -8.98
C PHE A 110 8.02 -11.45 -9.84
N LYS A 111 8.84 -11.59 -10.89
CA LYS A 111 9.12 -10.53 -11.87
C LYS A 111 8.04 -10.38 -12.94
N MET A 112 7.22 -11.43 -13.13
CA MET A 112 6.18 -11.52 -14.16
C MET A 112 4.82 -11.00 -13.67
N LEU A 113 4.58 -11.00 -12.36
CA LEU A 113 3.31 -10.58 -11.75
C LEU A 113 3.13 -9.05 -11.79
N ASP A 114 2.05 -8.60 -12.44
CA ASP A 114 1.47 -7.27 -12.25
C ASP A 114 0.45 -7.34 -11.10
N ALA A 115 0.92 -7.14 -9.87
CA ALA A 115 0.15 -7.47 -8.67
C ALA A 115 0.52 -6.61 -7.45
N GLU A 116 -0.47 -6.36 -6.59
CA GLU A 116 -0.27 -5.89 -5.21
C GLU A 116 -0.33 -7.13 -4.30
N PHE A 117 0.80 -7.66 -3.80
CA PHE A 117 0.82 -8.97 -3.12
C PHE A 117 1.88 -9.15 -2.02
N ALA A 118 1.52 -9.97 -1.03
CA ALA A 118 2.43 -10.61 -0.09
C ALA A 118 2.03 -12.07 0.03
N CYS A 119 2.97 -13.01 -0.13
CA CYS A 119 2.67 -14.45 -0.10
C CYS A 119 3.71 -15.28 0.65
N ILE A 120 3.29 -16.48 1.06
CA ILE A 120 4.14 -17.56 1.57
C ILE A 120 3.73 -18.84 0.84
N ILE A 121 4.71 -19.50 0.22
CA ILE A 121 4.60 -20.80 -0.44
C ILE A 121 5.32 -21.83 0.44
N TYR A 122 4.75 -23.02 0.59
CA TYR A 122 5.45 -24.24 0.99
C TYR A 122 5.53 -25.15 -0.22
N ASP A 123 6.72 -25.65 -0.54
CA ASP A 123 6.93 -26.54 -1.68
C ASP A 123 7.31 -27.96 -1.23
N ALA A 124 6.40 -28.92 -1.46
CA ALA A 124 6.56 -30.31 -1.05
C ALA A 124 7.61 -31.11 -1.86
N GLU A 125 8.05 -30.62 -3.03
CA GLU A 125 9.19 -31.25 -3.74
C GLU A 125 10.53 -30.97 -3.04
N THR A 126 10.66 -29.82 -2.39
CA THR A 126 11.91 -29.34 -1.78
C THR A 126 11.86 -29.28 -0.25
N HIS A 127 10.68 -29.41 0.35
CA HIS A 127 10.39 -29.11 1.76
C HIS A 127 10.78 -27.68 2.17
N GLU A 128 10.90 -26.75 1.21
CA GLU A 128 11.26 -25.36 1.47
C GLU A 128 10.02 -24.47 1.64
N PHE A 129 10.15 -23.47 2.51
CA PHE A 129 9.28 -22.31 2.52
C PHE A 129 9.90 -21.17 1.71
N ILE A 130 9.06 -20.47 0.94
CA ILE A 130 9.41 -19.29 0.17
C ILE A 130 8.42 -18.19 0.54
N ALA A 131 8.89 -16.97 0.78
CA ALA A 131 8.02 -15.83 1.04
C ALA A 131 8.37 -14.67 0.11
N ALA A 132 7.40 -13.88 -0.34
CA ALA A 132 7.65 -12.78 -1.27
C ALA A 132 6.70 -11.59 -1.05
N ARG A 133 7.14 -10.40 -1.47
CA ARG A 133 6.40 -9.15 -1.35
C ARG A 133 6.58 -8.29 -2.61
N ASP A 134 5.50 -7.66 -3.04
CA ASP A 134 5.40 -6.88 -4.28
C ASP A 134 6.46 -5.77 -4.41
N PRO A 135 6.74 -5.29 -5.64
CA PRO A 135 7.82 -4.33 -5.91
C PRO A 135 7.76 -3.05 -5.08
N ILE A 136 6.57 -2.53 -4.78
CA ILE A 136 6.36 -1.25 -4.08
C ILE A 136 6.16 -1.47 -2.57
N GLY A 137 5.74 -2.68 -2.18
CA GLY A 137 5.37 -3.06 -0.83
C GLY A 137 3.94 -2.68 -0.47
N ILE A 138 3.02 -2.59 -1.44
CA ILE A 138 1.62 -2.20 -1.22
C ILE A 138 0.94 -3.15 -0.23
N ARG A 139 1.12 -4.46 -0.39
CA ARG A 139 0.65 -5.43 0.60
C ARG A 139 1.75 -5.66 1.65
N PRO A 140 1.40 -5.73 2.94
CA PRO A 140 2.39 -5.83 4.00
C PRO A 140 2.81 -7.27 4.28
N LEU A 141 4.09 -7.41 4.64
CA LEU A 141 4.68 -8.62 5.17
C LEU A 141 5.77 -8.22 6.16
N PHE A 142 5.85 -8.95 7.26
CA PHE A 142 6.83 -8.82 8.34
C PHE A 142 7.41 -10.19 8.62
N TYR A 143 8.62 -10.21 9.17
CA TYR A 143 9.30 -11.43 9.58
C TYR A 143 10.03 -11.27 10.91
N GLY A 144 10.42 -12.39 11.50
CA GLY A 144 11.32 -12.43 12.65
C GLY A 144 11.75 -13.86 12.95
N TYR A 145 12.66 -13.98 13.92
CA TYR A 145 13.13 -15.27 14.41
C TYR A 145 12.66 -15.48 15.86
N ASP A 146 12.18 -16.69 16.16
CA ASP A 146 11.83 -17.12 17.51
C ASP A 146 13.07 -17.40 18.38
N MET A 147 12.87 -17.99 19.56
CA MET A 147 13.96 -18.38 20.48
C MET A 147 14.79 -19.60 20.02
N HIS A 148 14.38 -20.29 18.96
CA HIS A 148 15.05 -21.45 18.37
C HIS A 148 15.77 -21.12 17.05
N GLY A 149 15.50 -19.95 16.47
CA GLY A 149 15.98 -19.54 15.15
C GLY A 149 15.01 -19.86 14.00
N THR A 150 13.80 -20.33 14.31
CA THR A 150 12.73 -20.59 13.33
C THR A 150 12.30 -19.27 12.68
N MET A 151 12.16 -19.26 11.36
CA MET A 151 11.64 -18.08 10.63
C MET A 151 10.11 -18.05 10.75
N LEU A 152 9.56 -16.92 11.20
CA LEU A 152 8.14 -16.64 11.19
C LEU A 152 7.84 -15.46 10.27
N PHE A 153 6.73 -15.55 9.52
CA PHE A 153 6.20 -14.50 8.64
C PHE A 153 4.77 -14.13 9.03
N ALA A 154 4.38 -12.86 8.88
CA ALA A 154 2.98 -12.43 9.03
C ALA A 154 2.67 -11.12 8.29
N SER A 155 1.41 -10.88 7.94
CA SER A 155 0.99 -9.61 7.30
C SER A 155 1.25 -8.38 8.17
N GLU A 156 1.19 -8.48 9.50
CA GLU A 156 1.43 -7.33 10.38
C GLU A 156 2.35 -7.64 11.56
N ALA A 157 3.08 -6.60 12.01
CA ALA A 157 3.95 -6.68 13.16
C ALA A 157 3.25 -7.22 14.43
N LYS A 158 1.98 -6.84 14.66
CA LYS A 158 1.19 -7.27 15.83
C LYS A 158 1.01 -8.79 15.93
N ASN A 159 1.11 -9.51 14.81
CA ASN A 159 1.06 -10.97 14.81
C ASN A 159 2.30 -11.61 15.45
N LEU A 160 3.46 -10.94 15.35
CA LEU A 160 4.76 -11.47 15.74
C LEU A 160 5.25 -10.93 17.10
N VAL A 161 4.66 -9.84 17.62
CA VAL A 161 5.00 -9.29 18.96
C VAL A 161 4.75 -10.35 20.03
N GLY A 162 5.83 -10.76 20.71
CA GLY A 162 5.83 -11.82 21.73
C GLY A 162 6.25 -13.21 21.23
N LEU A 163 6.30 -13.42 19.91
CA LEU A 163 6.76 -14.68 19.28
C LEU A 163 8.21 -14.62 18.80
N VAL A 164 8.67 -13.43 18.36
CA VAL A 164 10.01 -13.23 17.78
C VAL A 164 10.82 -12.20 18.57
N TRP A 165 12.15 -12.33 18.54
CA TRP A 165 13.07 -11.41 19.26
C TRP A 165 13.03 -9.98 18.71
N ARG A 166 13.08 -9.84 17.38
CA ARG A 166 12.87 -8.58 16.66
C ARG A 166 11.95 -8.80 15.47
N VAL A 167 10.88 -8.03 15.42
CA VAL A 167 9.99 -7.91 14.27
C VAL A 167 10.65 -6.99 13.25
N ARG A 168 10.69 -7.41 11.98
CA ARG A 168 11.27 -6.63 10.87
C ARG A 168 10.29 -6.53 9.70
N PRO A 169 10.20 -5.40 9.01
CA PRO A 169 9.49 -5.34 7.74
C PRO A 169 10.16 -6.26 6.73
N PHE A 170 9.37 -7.03 5.98
CA PHE A 170 9.87 -7.77 4.82
C PHE A 170 10.16 -6.76 3.69
N PRO A 171 11.36 -6.75 3.08
CA PRO A 171 11.73 -5.74 2.10
C PRO A 171 10.86 -5.82 0.82
N PRO A 172 10.36 -4.69 0.28
CA PRO A 172 9.67 -4.66 -1.01
C PRO A 172 10.53 -5.19 -2.17
N GLY A 173 9.87 -5.71 -3.21
CA GLY A 173 10.53 -6.22 -4.42
C GLY A 173 11.52 -7.34 -4.17
N CYS A 174 11.28 -8.14 -3.13
CA CYS A 174 12.16 -9.25 -2.73
C CYS A 174 11.37 -10.54 -2.54
N TYR A 175 12.08 -11.66 -2.62
CA TYR A 175 11.65 -12.94 -2.06
C TYR A 175 12.69 -13.45 -1.04
N TRP A 176 12.27 -14.35 -0.17
CA TRP A 176 13.11 -15.09 0.76
C TRP A 176 13.07 -16.57 0.39
N LYS A 177 14.24 -17.19 0.23
CA LYS A 177 14.41 -18.62 -0.06
C LYS A 177 15.76 -19.09 0.52
N GLY A 178 15.87 -20.34 0.97
CA GLY A 178 17.14 -20.91 1.45
C GLY A 178 17.83 -20.10 2.57
N GLY A 179 17.05 -19.41 3.41
CA GLY A 179 17.57 -18.52 4.46
C GLY A 179 17.94 -17.09 4.01
N GLN A 180 17.95 -16.79 2.72
CA GLN A 180 18.44 -15.53 2.16
C GLN A 180 17.34 -14.68 1.52
N PHE A 181 17.53 -13.35 1.51
CA PHE A 181 16.68 -12.41 0.79
C PHE A 181 17.28 -12.07 -0.58
N HIS A 182 16.49 -12.23 -1.63
CA HIS A 182 16.86 -11.95 -3.01
C HIS A 182 15.97 -10.84 -3.56
N ARG A 183 16.57 -9.73 -4.00
CA ARG A 183 15.85 -8.64 -4.66
C ARG A 183 15.55 -9.01 -6.12
N TYR A 184 14.31 -8.81 -6.54
CA TYR A 184 13.86 -8.98 -7.93
C TYR A 184 13.35 -7.67 -8.56
N ALA A 185 13.07 -6.64 -7.76
CA ALA A 185 12.77 -5.27 -8.18
C ALA A 185 13.21 -4.25 -7.11
N ASP A 186 13.47 -3.00 -7.49
CA ASP A 186 13.65 -1.88 -6.55
C ASP A 186 12.59 -0.81 -6.84
N PRO A 187 11.73 -0.41 -5.89
CA PRO A 187 10.70 0.61 -6.12
C PRO A 187 11.28 2.01 -6.43
N GLY A 188 12.53 2.26 -6.07
CA GLY A 188 13.27 3.46 -6.44
C GLY A 188 14.06 3.32 -7.75
N GLU A 189 13.90 2.25 -8.53
CA GLU A 189 14.57 2.11 -9.82
C GLU A 189 13.94 3.02 -10.88
N ALA A 190 14.80 3.71 -11.64
CA ALA A 190 14.42 4.44 -12.83
C ALA A 190 15.03 3.73 -14.04
N GLY A 191 14.26 3.59 -15.11
CA GLY A 191 14.74 3.05 -16.38
C GLY A 191 15.56 4.08 -17.17
N PRO A 192 15.90 3.76 -18.43
CA PRO A 192 16.54 4.72 -19.34
C PRO A 192 15.73 6.02 -19.45
N VAL A 193 16.40 7.17 -19.39
CA VAL A 193 15.73 8.47 -19.31
C VAL A 193 14.87 8.74 -20.55
N ILE A 194 13.56 8.83 -20.33
CA ILE A 194 12.54 9.14 -21.33
C ILE A 194 12.57 10.65 -21.58
N ARG A 195 12.78 11.02 -22.84
CA ARG A 195 12.73 12.40 -23.33
C ARG A 195 11.69 12.51 -24.44
N GLY A 196 11.00 13.64 -24.46
CA GLY A 196 9.97 13.98 -25.43
C GLY A 196 9.50 15.41 -25.20
N THR A 197 8.52 15.84 -26.00
CA THR A 197 7.78 17.08 -25.75
C THR A 197 6.90 16.96 -24.50
N GLU A 198 6.45 18.10 -23.96
CA GLU A 198 5.52 18.14 -22.83
C GLU A 198 4.26 17.31 -23.11
N ASP A 199 3.68 17.43 -24.30
CA ASP A 199 2.46 16.75 -24.69
C ASP A 199 2.63 15.22 -24.83
N GLU A 200 3.78 14.74 -25.33
CA GLU A 200 4.10 13.30 -25.39
C GLU A 200 4.25 12.69 -23.99
N ILE A 201 4.96 13.38 -23.08
CA ILE A 201 5.12 12.96 -21.69
C ILE A 201 3.76 12.99 -20.96
N CYS A 202 2.96 14.04 -21.19
CA CYS A 202 1.62 14.17 -20.64
C CYS A 202 0.66 13.09 -21.15
N ALA A 203 0.75 12.69 -22.43
CA ALA A 203 0.00 11.56 -22.98
C ALA A 203 0.40 10.23 -22.31
N GLY A 204 1.71 9.98 -22.14
CA GLY A 204 2.21 8.77 -21.50
C GLY A 204 1.84 8.65 -20.01
N ILE A 205 1.81 9.75 -19.27
CA ILE A 205 1.26 9.83 -17.91
C ILE A 205 -0.24 9.47 -17.92
N ARG A 206 -1.02 10.12 -18.79
CA ARG A 206 -2.47 9.95 -18.87
C ARG A 206 -2.88 8.53 -19.21
N GLU A 207 -2.30 7.95 -20.26
CA GLU A 207 -2.57 6.58 -20.71
C GLU A 207 -2.33 5.57 -19.57
N ARG A 208 -1.20 5.70 -18.87
CA ARG A 208 -0.79 4.76 -17.82
C ARG A 208 -1.62 4.88 -16.56
N LEU A 209 -1.99 6.10 -16.12
CA LEU A 209 -2.86 6.24 -14.95
C LEU A 209 -4.28 5.73 -15.26
N ILE A 210 -4.77 5.92 -16.48
CA ILE A 210 -6.06 5.34 -16.92
C ILE A 210 -6.02 3.81 -16.83
N LYS A 211 -4.99 3.16 -17.39
CA LYS A 211 -4.77 1.70 -17.28
C LYS A 211 -4.57 1.21 -15.83
N GLY A 212 -3.85 1.99 -15.01
CA GLY A 212 -3.60 1.69 -13.60
C GLY A 212 -4.86 1.75 -12.73
N VAL A 213 -5.82 2.63 -13.08
CA VAL A 213 -7.18 2.64 -12.50
C VAL A 213 -8.00 1.49 -13.07
N GLU A 214 -8.03 1.32 -14.39
CA GLU A 214 -8.84 0.32 -15.11
C GLU A 214 -8.65 -1.10 -14.55
N LYS A 215 -7.40 -1.59 -14.46
CA LYS A 215 -7.11 -2.93 -13.94
C LYS A 215 -7.56 -3.13 -12.48
N ARG A 216 -7.63 -2.05 -11.69
CA ARG A 216 -8.04 -2.06 -10.28
C ARG A 216 -9.55 -1.99 -10.07
N LEU A 217 -10.34 -1.75 -11.13
CA LEU A 217 -11.80 -1.80 -11.10
C LEU A 217 -12.37 -3.23 -11.17
N VAL A 218 -11.57 -4.22 -11.57
CA VAL A 218 -11.97 -5.64 -11.64
C VAL A 218 -12.16 -6.19 -10.23
N SER A 219 -13.40 -6.49 -9.84
CA SER A 219 -13.75 -6.94 -8.48
C SER A 219 -15.15 -7.58 -8.47
N ASP A 220 -15.29 -8.80 -7.94
CA ASP A 220 -16.62 -9.37 -7.65
C ASP A 220 -17.28 -8.66 -6.46
N ALA A 221 -16.46 -8.24 -5.49
CA ALA A 221 -16.91 -7.45 -4.35
C ALA A 221 -17.17 -5.97 -4.72
N LYS A 222 -17.89 -5.28 -3.83
CA LYS A 222 -18.35 -3.92 -4.07
C LYS A 222 -17.26 -2.86 -3.86
N VAL A 223 -16.99 -2.09 -4.91
CA VAL A 223 -15.99 -1.02 -4.95
C VAL A 223 -16.55 0.32 -4.40
N GLY A 224 -15.64 1.14 -3.89
CA GLY A 224 -15.80 2.54 -3.48
C GLY A 224 -14.47 3.29 -3.61
N PHE A 225 -14.47 4.59 -3.33
CA PHE A 225 -13.33 5.48 -3.57
C PHE A 225 -13.15 6.48 -2.43
N LEU A 226 -11.90 6.70 -1.97
CA LEU A 226 -11.61 7.82 -1.07
C LEU A 226 -11.40 9.10 -1.89
N LEU A 227 -12.19 10.14 -1.59
CA LEU A 227 -12.20 11.43 -2.31
C LEU A 227 -11.94 12.57 -1.33
N SER A 228 -10.77 13.21 -1.46
CA SER A 228 -10.35 14.32 -0.58
C SER A 228 -10.57 15.72 -1.18
N GLY A 229 -11.09 15.81 -2.41
CA GLY A 229 -11.04 17.04 -3.21
C GLY A 229 -9.65 17.42 -3.72
N GLY A 230 -8.57 16.86 -3.15
CA GLY A 230 -7.20 16.99 -3.65
C GLY A 230 -6.96 16.22 -4.95
N LEU A 231 -6.18 16.84 -5.85
CA LEU A 231 -5.86 16.41 -7.23
C LEU A 231 -5.83 14.89 -7.42
N ASP A 232 -5.02 14.19 -6.62
CA ASP A 232 -4.67 12.78 -6.84
C ASP A 232 -5.88 11.85 -6.65
N SER A 233 -6.60 12.01 -5.54
CA SER A 233 -7.85 11.29 -5.30
C SER A 233 -8.95 11.67 -6.29
N SER A 234 -9.00 12.94 -6.70
CA SER A 234 -9.99 13.46 -7.65
C SER A 234 -9.78 12.88 -9.05
N LEU A 235 -8.54 12.76 -9.51
CA LEU A 235 -8.19 12.10 -10.78
C LEU A 235 -8.60 10.63 -10.79
N VAL A 236 -8.29 9.87 -9.72
CA VAL A 236 -8.68 8.45 -9.61
C VAL A 236 -10.21 8.29 -9.65
N CYS A 237 -10.95 9.13 -8.93
CA CYS A 237 -12.43 9.12 -8.96
C CYS A 237 -12.98 9.48 -10.34
N ALA A 238 -12.46 10.53 -10.98
CA ALA A 238 -12.92 11.00 -12.28
C ALA A 238 -12.65 9.97 -13.40
N ILE A 239 -11.45 9.39 -13.42
CA ILE A 239 -11.08 8.33 -14.37
C ILE A 239 -12.02 7.12 -14.18
N ALA A 240 -12.27 6.69 -12.95
CA ALA A 240 -13.17 5.58 -12.67
C ALA A 240 -14.63 5.87 -13.05
N ALA A 241 -15.13 7.09 -12.81
CA ALA A 241 -16.45 7.51 -13.26
C ALA A 241 -16.56 7.49 -14.80
N ARG A 242 -15.54 8.01 -15.51
CA ARG A 242 -15.47 8.01 -16.98
C ARG A 242 -15.38 6.59 -17.57
N LEU A 243 -14.56 5.71 -16.99
CA LEU A 243 -14.39 4.32 -17.45
C LEU A 243 -15.64 3.47 -17.19
N THR A 244 -16.25 3.57 -16.01
CA THR A 244 -17.39 2.70 -15.65
C THR A 244 -18.72 3.14 -16.25
N GLY A 245 -18.86 4.42 -16.62
CA GLY A 245 -20.13 5.01 -17.08
C GLY A 245 -21.25 4.93 -16.02
N LYS A 246 -20.89 4.77 -14.75
CA LYS A 246 -21.81 4.46 -13.63
C LYS A 246 -21.58 5.43 -12.47
N LYS A 247 -22.61 5.57 -11.63
CA LYS A 247 -22.53 6.30 -10.36
C LYS A 247 -21.60 5.56 -9.38
N ILE A 248 -20.32 5.92 -9.35
CA ILE A 248 -19.36 5.41 -8.35
C ILE A 248 -19.69 5.95 -6.96
N ARG A 249 -19.26 5.25 -5.89
CA ARG A 249 -19.45 5.66 -4.49
C ARG A 249 -18.17 6.29 -3.93
N THR A 250 -18.26 7.54 -3.45
CA THR A 250 -17.12 8.35 -3.03
C THR A 250 -17.25 8.78 -1.58
N PHE A 251 -16.14 8.71 -0.83
CA PHE A 251 -16.14 8.93 0.62
C PHE A 251 -15.12 10.00 1.01
N ALA A 252 -15.58 10.99 1.77
CA ALA A 252 -14.76 12.07 2.31
C ALA A 252 -14.87 12.14 3.83
N ILE A 253 -13.88 12.75 4.50
CA ILE A 253 -13.90 12.99 5.94
C ILE A 253 -13.39 14.40 6.27
N GLY A 254 -14.02 15.04 7.26
CA GLY A 254 -13.57 16.31 7.80
C GLY A 254 -13.90 16.47 9.28
N MET A 255 -13.10 17.24 9.99
CA MET A 255 -13.23 17.48 11.43
C MET A 255 -14.23 18.59 11.73
N SER A 256 -15.06 18.37 12.75
CA SER A 256 -16.14 19.29 13.15
C SER A 256 -15.63 20.73 13.38
N GLY A 257 -16.08 21.67 12.56
CA GLY A 257 -15.79 23.10 12.69
C GLY A 257 -14.70 23.65 11.75
N ASP A 258 -13.95 22.80 11.05
CA ASP A 258 -12.85 23.23 10.15
C ASP A 258 -12.69 22.25 8.96
N ALA A 259 -13.81 21.74 8.45
CA ALA A 259 -13.86 20.69 7.43
C ALA A 259 -13.76 21.23 5.99
N ILE A 260 -12.76 22.07 5.72
CA ILE A 260 -12.60 22.81 4.44
C ILE A 260 -12.64 21.86 3.23
N ASP A 261 -11.93 20.73 3.29
CA ASP A 261 -11.80 19.82 2.16
C ASP A 261 -13.03 18.94 1.87
N LEU A 262 -14.04 18.91 2.76
CA LEU A 262 -15.36 18.38 2.39
C LEU A 262 -16.03 19.22 1.29
N GLY A 263 -15.79 20.54 1.27
CA GLY A 263 -16.31 21.41 0.22
C GLY A 263 -15.74 21.07 -1.17
N TYR A 264 -14.44 20.83 -1.24
CA TYR A 264 -13.76 20.45 -2.49
C TYR A 264 -14.04 18.99 -2.88
N ALA A 265 -14.19 18.08 -1.91
CA ALA A 265 -14.64 16.71 -2.18
C ALA A 265 -16.05 16.70 -2.80
N ARG A 266 -16.96 17.53 -2.26
CA ARG A 266 -18.32 17.70 -2.79
C ARG A 266 -18.33 18.32 -4.20
N GLU A 267 -17.53 19.36 -4.47
CA GLU A 267 -17.39 19.96 -5.80
C GLU A 267 -17.02 18.90 -6.86
N VAL A 268 -16.02 18.06 -6.57
CA VAL A 268 -15.63 16.95 -7.46
C VAL A 268 -16.72 15.89 -7.53
N ALA A 269 -17.34 15.54 -6.40
CA ALA A 269 -18.37 14.51 -6.34
C ALA A 269 -19.63 14.87 -7.15
N GLU A 270 -20.03 16.14 -7.13
CA GLU A 270 -21.10 16.72 -7.95
C GLU A 270 -20.69 16.74 -9.43
N PHE A 271 -19.47 17.20 -9.76
CA PHE A 271 -18.97 17.26 -11.15
C PHE A 271 -18.94 15.89 -11.83
N ILE A 272 -18.45 14.85 -11.14
CA ILE A 272 -18.40 13.47 -11.67
C ILE A 272 -19.72 12.69 -11.46
N GLY A 273 -20.74 13.33 -10.86
CA GLY A 273 -22.06 12.74 -10.61
C GLY A 273 -22.08 11.56 -9.62
N SER A 274 -21.08 11.44 -8.74
CA SER A 274 -20.90 10.30 -7.82
C SER A 274 -21.93 10.23 -6.68
N ASP A 275 -21.99 9.09 -6.00
CA ASP A 275 -22.78 8.86 -4.80
C ASP A 275 -21.91 9.16 -3.57
N HIS A 276 -22.04 10.38 -3.05
CA HIS A 276 -21.11 10.92 -2.07
C HIS A 276 -21.57 10.74 -0.63
N MET A 277 -20.64 10.35 0.24
CA MET A 277 -20.83 10.28 1.68
C MET A 277 -19.72 11.07 2.39
N GLU A 278 -20.13 12.10 3.12
CA GLU A 278 -19.27 12.94 3.95
C GLU A 278 -19.32 12.48 5.41
N VAL A 279 -18.17 12.12 5.96
CA VAL A 279 -18.03 11.72 7.37
C VAL A 279 -17.54 12.93 8.17
N VAL A 280 -18.42 13.53 8.98
CA VAL A 280 -18.05 14.66 9.85
C VAL A 280 -17.75 14.12 11.25
N VAL A 281 -16.48 14.16 11.67
CA VAL A 281 -16.06 13.59 12.97
C VAL A 281 -15.76 14.69 14.00
N PRO A 282 -16.27 14.58 15.24
CA PRO A 282 -15.87 15.45 16.33
C PRO A 282 -14.38 15.33 16.67
N VAL A 283 -13.66 16.45 16.84
CA VAL A 283 -12.22 16.43 17.19
C VAL A 283 -11.93 15.62 18.48
N LYS A 284 -12.87 15.61 19.44
CA LYS A 284 -12.79 14.76 20.65
C LYS A 284 -12.69 13.26 20.36
N GLU A 285 -13.30 12.79 19.27
CA GLU A 285 -13.32 11.39 18.85
C GLU A 285 -12.05 11.04 18.07
N ALA A 286 -11.58 11.96 17.22
CA ALA A 286 -10.28 11.86 16.57
C ALA A 286 -9.11 11.79 17.58
N VAL A 287 -9.18 12.57 18.66
CA VAL A 287 -8.23 12.49 19.78
C VAL A 287 -8.38 11.18 20.57
N ALA A 288 -9.61 10.68 20.78
CA ALA A 288 -9.83 9.41 21.48
C ALA A 288 -9.30 8.20 20.69
N ALA A 289 -9.45 8.20 19.36
CA ALA A 289 -8.98 7.14 18.47
C ALA A 289 -7.44 7.02 18.39
N LEU A 290 -6.69 8.02 18.86
CA LEU A 290 -5.22 8.09 18.73
C LEU A 290 -4.49 6.82 19.20
N SER A 291 -4.94 6.22 20.32
CA SER A 291 -4.31 5.01 20.85
C SER A 291 -4.56 3.78 19.96
N ASP A 292 -5.78 3.64 19.46
CA ASP A 292 -6.18 2.52 18.59
C ASP A 292 -5.57 2.66 17.20
N VAL A 293 -5.40 3.89 16.72
CA VAL A 293 -4.67 4.22 15.48
C VAL A 293 -3.20 3.82 15.57
N ILE A 294 -2.49 4.20 16.64
CA ILE A 294 -1.07 3.83 16.82
C ILE A 294 -0.91 2.31 16.98
N ALA A 295 -1.81 1.67 17.74
CA ALA A 295 -1.87 0.20 17.86
C ALA A 295 -2.13 -0.48 16.50
N THR A 296 -3.01 0.10 15.69
CA THR A 296 -3.40 -0.40 14.37
C THR A 296 -2.26 -0.34 13.38
N ILE A 297 -1.60 0.82 13.25
CA ILE A 297 -0.63 1.07 12.19
C ILE A 297 0.78 0.53 12.52
N GLY A 298 1.12 0.44 13.80
CA GLY A 298 2.46 0.00 14.22
C GLY A 298 3.55 1.02 13.89
N SER A 299 3.28 2.31 14.10
CA SER A 299 4.25 3.39 13.91
C SER A 299 4.05 4.50 14.94
N TYR A 300 5.15 5.16 15.31
CA TYR A 300 5.18 6.37 16.15
C TYR A 300 5.45 7.65 15.34
N ASP A 301 5.56 7.55 14.00
CA ASP A 301 5.87 8.69 13.14
C ASP A 301 4.76 9.75 13.17
N ILE A 302 5.15 11.04 13.23
CA ILE A 302 4.23 12.16 13.40
C ILE A 302 3.30 12.29 12.18
N THR A 303 3.86 12.25 10.97
CA THR A 303 3.10 12.44 9.72
C THR A 303 2.12 11.30 9.51
N THR A 304 2.61 10.07 9.66
CA THR A 304 1.83 8.84 9.53
C THR A 304 0.68 8.83 10.55
N VAL A 305 0.96 9.03 11.85
CA VAL A 305 -0.07 9.04 12.91
C VAL A 305 -1.13 10.11 12.66
N ARG A 306 -0.74 11.37 12.39
CA ARG A 306 -1.70 12.46 12.14
C ARG A 306 -2.63 12.16 10.97
N ALA A 307 -2.10 11.64 9.86
CA ALA A 307 -2.89 11.29 8.68
C ALA A 307 -3.73 10.02 8.88
N SER A 308 -3.22 9.03 9.61
CA SER A 308 -3.91 7.77 9.93
C SER A 308 -5.17 7.97 10.77
N VAL A 309 -5.25 8.99 11.63
CA VAL A 309 -6.47 9.27 12.42
C VAL A 309 -7.69 9.48 11.51
N GLY A 310 -7.59 10.37 10.52
CA GLY A 310 -8.69 10.60 9.58
C GLY A 310 -8.99 9.38 8.71
N MET A 311 -7.95 8.70 8.23
CA MET A 311 -8.13 7.53 7.37
C MET A 311 -8.76 6.34 8.10
N TYR A 312 -8.40 6.09 9.36
CA TYR A 312 -9.02 5.08 10.22
C TYR A 312 -10.52 5.36 10.39
N LEU A 313 -10.86 6.60 10.77
CA LEU A 313 -12.24 6.98 11.06
C LEU A 313 -13.17 6.94 9.84
N VAL A 314 -12.68 7.32 8.65
CA VAL A 314 -13.49 7.20 7.42
C VAL A 314 -13.68 5.73 7.02
N CYS A 315 -12.65 4.88 7.16
CA CYS A 315 -12.75 3.46 6.84
C CYS A 315 -13.67 2.71 7.82
N LYS A 316 -13.64 3.08 9.11
CA LYS A 316 -14.60 2.64 10.11
C LYS A 316 -16.04 2.99 9.69
N ALA A 317 -16.30 4.25 9.34
CA ALA A 317 -17.62 4.69 8.92
C ALA A 317 -18.12 3.99 7.63
N ILE A 318 -17.22 3.75 6.67
CA ILE A 318 -17.52 2.99 5.44
C ILE A 318 -17.92 1.55 5.78
N HIS A 319 -17.20 0.88 6.68
CA HIS A 319 -17.51 -0.48 7.14
C HIS A 319 -18.83 -0.56 7.94
N GLU A 320 -19.07 0.38 8.85
CA GLU A 320 -20.23 0.37 9.73
C GLU A 320 -21.55 0.79 9.03
N GLN A 321 -21.47 1.51 7.91
CA GLN A 321 -22.63 2.15 7.27
C GLN A 321 -22.85 1.75 5.80
N THR A 322 -21.95 0.97 5.20
CA THR A 322 -22.05 0.57 3.78
C THR A 322 -21.68 -0.90 3.55
N ASP A 323 -21.91 -1.38 2.32
CA ASP A 323 -21.47 -2.69 1.84
C ASP A 323 -20.29 -2.61 0.85
N VAL A 324 -19.50 -1.52 0.89
CA VAL A 324 -18.20 -1.45 0.22
C VAL A 324 -17.25 -2.46 0.87
N ARG A 325 -16.43 -3.14 0.06
CA ARG A 325 -15.30 -3.96 0.53
C ARG A 325 -13.96 -3.57 -0.12
N VAL A 326 -13.96 -2.87 -1.25
CA VAL A 326 -12.74 -2.40 -1.95
C VAL A 326 -12.73 -0.87 -2.04
N LEU A 327 -11.61 -0.23 -1.70
CA LEU A 327 -11.37 1.21 -1.78
C LEU A 327 -10.18 1.53 -2.69
N LEU A 328 -10.41 2.30 -3.75
CA LEU A 328 -9.33 2.94 -4.51
C LEU A 328 -8.91 4.27 -3.85
N THR A 329 -7.61 4.56 -3.92
CA THR A 329 -6.96 5.68 -3.20
C THR A 329 -6.04 6.51 -4.11
N GLY A 330 -5.62 7.69 -3.65
CA GLY A 330 -4.72 8.62 -4.37
C GLY A 330 -3.27 8.65 -3.86
N GLU A 331 -2.84 7.66 -3.08
CA GLU A 331 -1.47 7.55 -2.51
C GLU A 331 -0.41 7.38 -3.62
N VAL A 332 0.89 7.42 -3.28
CA VAL A 332 2.04 7.18 -4.20
C VAL A 332 2.30 8.32 -5.21
N SER A 333 1.30 9.16 -5.50
CA SER A 333 1.46 10.30 -6.41
C SER A 333 2.43 11.39 -5.89
N ASP A 334 2.57 11.57 -4.57
CA ASP A 334 3.49 12.58 -4.00
C ASP A 334 4.95 12.14 -4.10
N GLU A 335 5.19 10.85 -3.97
CA GLU A 335 6.49 10.18 -4.02
C GLU A 335 7.07 10.23 -5.44
N LEU A 336 6.22 10.22 -6.47
CA LEU A 336 6.57 10.25 -7.89
C LEU A 336 6.69 11.67 -8.48
N PHE A 337 5.76 12.58 -8.13
CA PHE A 337 5.68 13.94 -8.70
C PHE A 337 6.08 15.06 -7.73
N GLY A 338 6.45 14.72 -6.49
CA GLY A 338 6.96 15.66 -5.51
C GLY A 338 5.93 16.16 -4.49
N TYR A 339 6.42 16.36 -3.26
CA TYR A 339 5.71 17.06 -2.18
C TYR A 339 5.99 18.57 -2.24
N LYS A 340 5.31 19.38 -1.43
CA LYS A 340 5.55 20.83 -1.36
C LYS A 340 6.99 21.23 -1.01
N TYR A 341 7.76 20.35 -0.34
CA TYR A 341 9.18 20.62 -0.05
C TYR A 341 10.12 20.32 -1.23
N THR A 342 9.70 19.53 -2.23
CA THR A 342 10.53 19.27 -3.43
C THR A 342 10.54 20.44 -4.41
N ASP A 343 9.70 21.46 -4.18
CA ASP A 343 9.83 22.81 -4.78
C ASP A 343 11.14 23.52 -4.41
N PHE A 344 11.87 23.01 -3.40
CA PHE A 344 13.16 23.50 -2.91
C PHE A 344 14.32 22.55 -3.24
N ALA A 345 14.09 21.52 -4.07
CA ALA A 345 15.16 20.64 -4.54
C ALA A 345 16.20 21.46 -5.35
N PRO A 346 17.49 21.43 -4.99
CA PRO A 346 18.50 22.32 -5.57
C PRO A 346 18.90 21.95 -7.00
N SER A 347 18.55 20.74 -7.46
CA SER A 347 18.70 20.28 -8.85
C SER A 347 17.68 19.18 -9.15
N ALA A 348 17.49 18.87 -10.43
CA ALA A 348 16.66 17.75 -10.87
C ALA A 348 17.24 16.38 -10.44
N GLU A 349 18.56 16.27 -10.27
CA GLU A 349 19.23 15.09 -9.72
C GLU A 349 18.85 14.87 -8.24
N GLU A 350 18.85 15.92 -7.43
CA GLU A 350 18.44 15.85 -6.02
C GLU A 350 16.93 15.61 -5.88
N PHE A 351 16.09 16.19 -6.75
CA PHE A 351 14.68 15.84 -6.86
C PHE A 351 14.50 14.33 -7.11
N GLN A 352 15.21 13.78 -8.10
CA GLN A 352 15.13 12.37 -8.45
C GLN A 352 15.62 11.48 -7.30
N LYS A 353 16.74 11.80 -6.65
CA LYS A 353 17.25 11.05 -5.48
C LYS A 353 16.22 10.99 -4.34
N GLU A 354 15.55 12.10 -4.03
CA GLU A 354 14.51 12.09 -3.00
C GLU A 354 13.27 11.30 -3.46
N ALA A 355 12.82 11.42 -4.72
CA ALA A 355 11.74 10.56 -5.25
C ALA A 355 12.07 9.06 -5.13
N GLN A 356 13.29 8.65 -5.52
CA GLN A 356 13.76 7.27 -5.37
C GLN A 356 13.84 6.83 -3.91
N LYS A 357 14.21 7.72 -2.98
CA LYS A 357 14.24 7.48 -1.53
C LYS A 357 12.82 7.34 -0.96
N ARG A 358 11.90 8.24 -1.33
CA ARG A 358 10.48 8.22 -0.94
C ARG A 358 9.83 6.91 -1.39
N MET A 359 10.00 6.50 -2.65
CA MET A 359 9.50 5.21 -3.16
C MET A 359 10.05 3.99 -2.42
N ARG A 360 11.32 4.02 -1.98
CA ARG A 360 11.92 2.94 -1.16
C ARG A 360 11.47 2.92 0.30
N GLU A 361 11.04 4.04 0.85
CA GLU A 361 10.57 4.17 2.24
C GLU A 361 9.03 4.08 2.37
N LEU A 362 8.30 4.24 1.27
CA LEU A 362 6.84 4.26 1.13
C LEU A 362 6.11 3.16 1.92
N TYR A 363 6.67 1.94 1.93
CA TYR A 363 6.12 0.77 2.63
C TYR A 363 6.02 0.93 4.16
N ALA A 364 6.67 1.95 4.74
CA ALA A 364 6.72 2.23 6.18
C ALA A 364 5.94 3.50 6.59
N TYR A 365 5.48 4.29 5.62
CA TYR A 365 4.77 5.55 5.84
C TYR A 365 3.38 5.52 5.20
N ASP A 366 3.18 6.15 4.04
CA ASP A 366 1.86 6.41 3.46
C ASP A 366 1.12 5.15 2.99
N VAL A 367 1.82 4.17 2.43
CA VAL A 367 1.24 2.87 2.08
C VAL A 367 1.00 2.00 3.32
N LEU A 368 1.82 2.13 4.38
CA LEU A 368 1.56 1.49 5.67
C LEU A 368 0.27 2.07 6.30
N ARG A 369 0.11 3.39 6.28
CA ARG A 369 -1.13 4.06 6.69
C ARG A 369 -2.33 3.55 5.88
N ALA A 370 -2.20 3.51 4.55
CA ALA A 370 -3.27 3.09 3.65
C ALA A 370 -3.72 1.65 3.93
N ASP A 371 -2.80 0.67 3.91
CA ASP A 371 -3.15 -0.72 4.21
C ASP A 371 -3.80 -0.85 5.59
N ARG A 372 -3.20 -0.28 6.64
CA ARG A 372 -3.62 -0.56 8.03
C ARG A 372 -4.96 0.07 8.37
N CYS A 373 -5.17 1.33 8.01
CA CYS A 373 -6.42 2.02 8.29
C CYS A 373 -7.60 1.46 7.48
N ILE A 374 -7.34 0.93 6.27
CA ILE A 374 -8.38 0.30 5.44
C ILE A 374 -8.64 -1.15 5.88
N SER A 375 -7.59 -1.97 6.06
CA SER A 375 -7.73 -3.40 6.39
C SER A 375 -8.27 -3.67 7.78
N VAL A 376 -7.95 -2.86 8.81
CA VAL A 376 -8.43 -3.11 10.17
C VAL A 376 -9.97 -3.09 10.27
N HIS A 377 -10.63 -2.42 9.31
CA HIS A 377 -12.09 -2.36 9.14
C HIS A 377 -12.59 -3.29 8.03
N SER A 378 -11.89 -4.40 7.75
CA SER A 378 -12.31 -5.45 6.81
C SER A 378 -12.58 -4.97 5.37
N LEU A 379 -11.84 -3.94 4.95
CA LEU A 379 -11.82 -3.42 3.58
C LEU A 379 -10.49 -3.74 2.90
N GLU A 380 -10.41 -3.52 1.59
CA GLU A 380 -9.19 -3.58 0.80
C GLU A 380 -8.79 -2.20 0.25
N ALA A 381 -7.49 -1.93 0.23
CA ALA A 381 -6.90 -0.80 -0.48
C ALA A 381 -6.42 -1.23 -1.87
N ARG A 382 -6.60 -0.37 -2.87
CA ARG A 382 -5.98 -0.48 -4.19
C ARG A 382 -5.38 0.87 -4.59
N VAL A 383 -4.22 0.89 -5.23
CA VAL A 383 -3.39 2.10 -5.36
C VAL A 383 -2.96 2.36 -6.81
N PRO A 384 -3.80 3.01 -7.65
CA PRO A 384 -3.53 3.21 -9.09
C PRO A 384 -2.25 3.95 -9.46
N PHE A 385 -1.74 4.86 -8.61
CA PHE A 385 -0.45 5.52 -8.82
C PHE A 385 0.75 4.63 -8.45
N GLY A 386 0.53 3.54 -7.69
CA GLY A 386 1.51 2.49 -7.42
C GLY A 386 1.59 1.43 -8.52
N ASP A 387 0.96 1.67 -9.67
CA ASP A 387 0.98 0.75 -10.81
C ASP A 387 2.37 0.59 -11.41
N LEU A 388 2.77 -0.64 -11.76
CA LEU A 388 4.15 -0.92 -12.15
C LEU A 388 4.57 -0.26 -13.48
N ASP A 389 3.68 -0.13 -14.48
CA ASP A 389 3.99 0.60 -15.72
C ASP A 389 3.98 2.12 -15.48
N PHE A 390 3.05 2.62 -14.66
CA PHE A 390 3.00 4.03 -14.28
C PHE A 390 4.24 4.48 -13.51
N VAL A 391 4.62 3.75 -12.45
CA VAL A 391 5.82 4.01 -11.64
C VAL A 391 7.06 3.96 -12.51
N ARG A 392 7.26 2.89 -13.30
CA ARG A 392 8.43 2.77 -14.20
C ARG A 392 8.50 3.94 -15.18
N TYR A 393 7.38 4.36 -15.77
CA TYR A 393 7.35 5.50 -16.67
C TYR A 393 7.71 6.81 -15.96
N VAL A 394 7.01 7.17 -14.88
CA VAL A 394 7.19 8.46 -14.19
C VAL A 394 8.56 8.58 -13.50
N MET A 395 9.11 7.46 -13.00
CA MET A 395 10.48 7.42 -12.50
C MET A 395 11.52 7.62 -13.62
N SER A 396 11.20 7.27 -14.86
CA SER A 396 12.09 7.39 -16.03
C SER A 396 11.94 8.70 -16.82
N ILE A 397 10.89 9.51 -16.60
CA ILE A 397 10.77 10.87 -17.19
C ILE A 397 11.99 11.71 -16.78
N ASP A 398 12.57 12.45 -17.74
CA ASP A 398 13.67 13.40 -17.48
C ASP A 398 13.34 14.30 -16.28
N PRO A 399 14.10 14.21 -15.16
CA PRO A 399 13.73 14.87 -13.91
C PRO A 399 13.65 16.41 -14.00
N GLU A 400 14.29 17.04 -14.99
CA GLU A 400 14.17 18.48 -15.25
C GLU A 400 12.74 18.91 -15.61
N MET A 401 11.93 18.00 -16.16
CA MET A 401 10.50 18.22 -16.44
C MET A 401 9.63 18.07 -15.19
N LYS A 402 10.11 17.36 -14.15
CA LYS A 402 9.39 17.15 -12.89
C LYS A 402 9.60 18.28 -11.88
N MET A 403 10.64 19.10 -12.04
CA MET A 403 10.87 20.28 -11.19
C MET A 403 9.75 21.32 -11.31
N ASN A 404 9.35 21.93 -10.18
CA ASN A 404 8.32 22.97 -10.16
C ASN A 404 8.83 24.32 -10.71
N ARG A 405 8.88 24.43 -12.04
CA ARG A 405 9.22 25.65 -12.79
C ARG A 405 8.01 26.57 -13.02
N HIS A 406 6.78 26.07 -12.79
CA HIS A 406 5.53 26.72 -13.19
C HIS A 406 4.79 27.39 -12.01
N GLY A 407 5.34 27.30 -10.79
CA GLY A 407 4.73 27.83 -9.58
C GLY A 407 3.66 26.91 -8.95
N VAL A 408 3.38 25.75 -9.56
CA VAL A 408 2.37 24.77 -9.11
C VAL A 408 2.98 23.36 -9.03
N GLY A 409 2.95 22.77 -7.85
CA GLY A 409 3.46 21.41 -7.62
C GLY A 409 2.67 20.36 -8.40
N LYS A 410 3.36 19.31 -8.88
CA LYS A 410 2.85 18.28 -9.81
C LYS A 410 2.38 18.80 -11.18
N TYR A 411 3.04 19.83 -11.72
CA TYR A 411 2.67 20.46 -13.00
C TYR A 411 2.38 19.43 -14.12
N LEU A 412 3.28 18.49 -14.39
CA LEU A 412 3.10 17.47 -15.44
C LEU A 412 1.84 16.62 -15.24
N LEU A 413 1.51 16.22 -14.00
CA LEU A 413 0.32 15.43 -13.72
C LEU A 413 -0.97 16.23 -13.98
N ARG A 414 -0.98 17.54 -13.70
CA ARG A 414 -2.12 18.41 -13.99
C ARG A 414 -2.28 18.63 -15.49
N ARG A 415 -1.17 18.98 -16.15
CA ARG A 415 -1.08 19.17 -17.60
C ARG A 415 -1.47 17.90 -18.37
N ALA A 416 -1.16 16.72 -17.84
CA ALA A 416 -1.59 15.43 -18.38
C ALA A 416 -3.11 15.23 -18.43
N PHE A 417 -3.90 15.96 -17.64
CA PHE A 417 -5.37 15.90 -17.61
C PHE A 417 -6.05 17.25 -17.92
N ASP A 418 -5.28 18.22 -18.38
CA ASP A 418 -5.75 19.54 -18.80
C ASP A 418 -6.52 19.45 -20.13
N GLY A 419 -7.73 20.02 -20.17
CA GLY A 419 -8.66 19.89 -21.29
C GLY A 419 -9.38 18.55 -21.44
N GLU A 420 -9.08 17.52 -20.63
CA GLU A 420 -9.73 16.19 -20.71
C GLU A 420 -11.17 16.15 -20.18
N GLY A 421 -11.67 17.24 -19.59
CA GLY A 421 -13.03 17.35 -19.04
C GLY A 421 -13.29 16.46 -17.81
N LEU A 422 -12.24 15.94 -17.17
CA LEU A 422 -12.33 15.01 -16.04
C LEU A 422 -12.55 15.69 -14.68
N LEU A 423 -12.11 16.94 -14.52
CA LEU A 423 -12.22 17.71 -13.27
C LEU A 423 -12.55 19.18 -13.57
N PRO A 424 -13.12 19.92 -12.59
CA PRO A 424 -13.16 21.38 -12.66
C PRO A 424 -11.73 21.96 -12.67
N ASP A 425 -11.49 23.01 -13.47
CA ASP A 425 -10.20 23.71 -13.53
C ASP A 425 -9.72 24.15 -12.14
N GLY A 426 -10.66 24.60 -11.29
CA GLY A 426 -10.40 25.04 -9.90
C GLY A 426 -9.86 23.93 -8.98
N ILE A 427 -10.17 22.66 -9.29
CA ILE A 427 -9.62 21.49 -8.61
C ILE A 427 -8.31 21.06 -9.28
N LEU A 428 -8.30 20.93 -10.61
CA LEU A 428 -7.15 20.47 -11.40
C LEU A 428 -5.91 21.34 -11.16
N TRP A 429 -6.08 22.65 -10.99
CA TRP A 429 -5.00 23.62 -10.79
C TRP A 429 -4.83 24.11 -9.34
N ARG A 430 -5.56 23.52 -8.36
CA ARG A 430 -5.48 23.91 -6.93
C ARG A 430 -4.10 23.67 -6.31
N GLU A 431 -3.60 24.59 -5.48
CA GLU A 431 -2.44 24.35 -4.61
C GLU A 431 -2.64 23.11 -3.70
N LYS A 432 -1.54 22.41 -3.39
CA LYS A 432 -1.58 21.16 -2.63
C LYS A 432 -1.75 21.40 -1.11
N ALA A 433 -2.78 20.79 -0.54
CA ALA A 433 -2.87 20.48 0.89
C ALA A 433 -2.27 19.09 1.20
N ALA A 434 -1.81 18.87 2.43
CA ALA A 434 -1.39 17.55 2.93
C ALA A 434 -2.55 16.89 3.70
N PHE A 435 -2.69 15.56 3.65
CA PHE A 435 -3.89 14.87 4.16
C PHE A 435 -4.20 15.16 5.64
N SER A 436 -3.18 15.26 6.50
CA SER A 436 -3.36 15.62 7.92
C SER A 436 -3.85 17.05 8.14
N ASP A 437 -3.52 17.97 7.23
CA ASP A 437 -4.02 19.35 7.25
C ASP A 437 -5.41 19.45 6.59
N ALA A 438 -5.69 18.58 5.60
CA ALA A 438 -6.95 18.52 4.83
C ALA A 438 -8.14 17.98 5.64
N VAL A 439 -7.90 16.95 6.46
CA VAL A 439 -8.89 16.43 7.43
C VAL A 439 -9.34 17.52 8.42
N GLY A 440 -8.53 18.57 8.61
CA GLY A 440 -8.85 19.81 9.30
C GLY A 440 -7.65 20.30 10.10
N HIS A 441 -7.24 21.57 9.91
CA HIS A 441 -6.03 22.13 10.55
C HIS A 441 -6.07 22.00 12.08
N SER A 442 -7.27 22.13 12.65
CA SER A 442 -7.55 21.94 14.07
C SER A 442 -7.11 20.57 14.63
N LEU A 443 -7.04 19.48 13.85
CA LEU A 443 -6.67 18.16 14.37
C LEU A 443 -5.23 18.12 14.86
N ALA A 444 -4.26 18.46 13.99
CA ALA A 444 -2.85 18.43 14.32
C ALA A 444 -2.52 19.37 15.50
N ASP A 445 -3.19 20.52 15.58
CA ASP A 445 -2.93 21.49 16.64
C ASP A 445 -3.63 21.11 17.97
N ASN A 446 -4.74 20.36 17.93
CA ASN A 446 -5.30 19.71 19.13
C ASN A 446 -4.43 18.55 19.63
N LEU A 447 -3.80 17.79 18.74
CA LEU A 447 -2.86 16.72 19.10
C LEU A 447 -1.59 17.27 19.75
N LYS A 448 -1.02 18.36 19.20
CA LYS A 448 0.03 19.15 19.87
C LYS A 448 -0.42 19.63 21.25
N ALA A 449 -1.57 20.29 21.34
CA ALA A 449 -2.09 20.83 22.59
C ALA A 449 -2.40 19.75 23.64
N LEU A 450 -2.76 18.53 23.22
CA LEU A 450 -2.84 17.38 24.13
C LEU A 450 -1.46 17.03 24.69
N ALA A 451 -0.44 16.93 23.85
CA ALA A 451 0.91 16.60 24.28
C ALA A 451 1.51 17.68 25.21
N GLU A 452 1.28 18.96 24.92
CA GLU A 452 1.69 20.07 25.81
C GLU A 452 1.04 19.98 27.20
N ARG A 453 -0.20 19.49 27.31
CA ARG A 453 -0.87 19.24 28.60
C ARG A 453 -0.41 17.97 29.31
N MET A 454 0.33 17.07 28.64
CA MET A 454 0.74 15.77 29.18
C MET A 454 2.18 15.73 29.70
N TYR A 455 3.04 16.69 29.33
CA TYR A 455 4.44 16.74 29.77
C TYR A 455 4.86 18.18 30.08
N SER A 456 5.45 18.40 31.25
CA SER A 456 6.32 19.57 31.44
C SER A 456 7.57 19.44 30.57
N ASP A 457 8.30 20.54 30.38
CA ASP A 457 9.55 20.51 29.59
C ASP A 457 10.61 19.63 30.27
N ALA A 458 10.60 19.58 31.62
CA ALA A 458 11.44 18.69 32.40
C ALA A 458 11.04 17.21 32.25
N ASP A 459 9.74 16.90 32.23
CA ASP A 459 9.25 15.55 31.95
C ASP A 459 9.64 15.10 30.55
N PHE A 460 9.47 15.97 29.55
CA PHE A 460 9.84 15.71 28.17
C PHE A 460 11.33 15.41 28.05
N GLU A 461 12.19 16.28 28.58
CA GLU A 461 13.64 16.10 28.54
C GLU A 461 14.13 14.88 29.34
N HIS A 462 13.49 14.53 30.45
CA HIS A 462 13.81 13.30 31.18
C HIS A 462 13.34 12.04 30.42
N LYS A 463 12.11 12.03 29.93
CA LYS A 463 11.49 10.85 29.28
C LYS A 463 12.10 10.55 27.91
N ARG A 464 12.38 11.56 27.08
CA ARG A 464 12.99 11.36 25.74
C ARG A 464 14.30 10.56 25.80
N ARG A 465 15.08 10.73 26.88
CA ARG A 465 16.41 10.13 27.06
C ARG A 465 16.37 8.61 27.24
N ARG A 466 15.18 8.03 27.47
CA ARG A 466 14.93 6.58 27.49
C ARG A 466 14.94 5.95 26.09
N TYR A 467 14.75 6.76 25.05
CA TYR A 467 14.67 6.31 23.65
C TYR A 467 15.94 6.70 22.90
N THR A 468 16.80 5.71 22.63
CA THR A 468 18.07 5.87 21.91
C THR A 468 17.89 5.82 20.39
N PHE A 469 17.11 4.86 19.88
CA PHE A 469 16.70 4.82 18.49
C PHE A 469 15.54 5.79 18.22
N SER A 470 15.65 6.59 17.15
CA SER A 470 14.70 7.64 16.75
C SER A 470 14.15 8.43 17.94
N GLN A 471 15.03 9.13 18.66
CA GLN A 471 14.64 9.84 19.87
C GLN A 471 13.56 10.90 19.59
N PRO A 472 12.42 10.88 20.32
CA PRO A 472 11.38 11.89 20.18
C PRO A 472 11.90 13.33 20.34
N PHE A 473 11.61 14.20 19.36
CA PHE A 473 12.11 15.57 19.32
C PHE A 473 11.05 16.65 19.64
N THR A 474 9.78 16.26 19.78
CA THR A 474 8.68 17.09 20.31
C THR A 474 7.86 16.32 21.34
N LYS A 475 7.11 17.00 22.22
CA LYS A 475 6.16 16.34 23.15
C LYS A 475 5.14 15.47 22.43
N GLU A 476 4.69 15.88 21.25
CA GLU A 476 3.81 15.08 20.38
C GLU A 476 4.47 13.77 19.95
N SER A 477 5.71 13.80 19.46
CA SER A 477 6.45 12.57 19.13
C SER A 477 6.73 11.69 20.36
N LEU A 478 6.87 12.28 21.56
CA LEU A 478 7.01 11.53 22.80
C LEU A 478 5.70 10.84 23.18
N LEU A 479 4.55 11.51 23.00
CA LEU A 479 3.23 10.92 23.18
C LEU A 479 3.03 9.72 22.25
N TYR A 480 3.34 9.86 20.96
CA TYR A 480 3.18 8.75 20.01
C TYR A 480 4.14 7.60 20.34
N ARG A 481 5.36 7.89 20.80
CA ARG A 481 6.33 6.87 21.23
C ARG A 481 5.91 6.17 22.53
N GLU A 482 5.45 6.89 23.55
CA GLU A 482 4.92 6.30 24.81
C GLU A 482 3.61 5.52 24.58
N ILE A 483 2.87 5.76 23.49
CA ILE A 483 1.74 4.91 23.08
C ILE A 483 2.25 3.68 22.32
N PHE A 484 3.11 3.84 21.32
CA PHE A 484 3.67 2.76 20.51
C PHE A 484 4.31 1.65 21.36
N GLU A 485 5.15 2.01 22.34
CA GLU A 485 5.88 1.06 23.19
C GLU A 485 4.95 0.22 24.12
N LYS A 486 3.66 0.57 24.24
CA LYS A 486 2.65 -0.26 24.94
C LYS A 486 2.18 -1.44 24.11
N PHE A 487 2.20 -1.31 22.78
CA PHE A 487 1.72 -2.32 21.83
C PHE A 487 2.85 -3.03 21.10
N TYR A 488 3.99 -2.36 20.94
CA TYR A 488 5.18 -2.82 20.20
C TYR A 488 6.47 -2.65 21.03
N PRO A 489 6.52 -3.16 22.28
CA PRO A 489 7.61 -2.90 23.23
C PRO A 489 8.98 -3.32 22.67
N GLY A 490 9.90 -2.36 22.57
CA GLY A 490 11.26 -2.55 22.07
C GLY A 490 11.37 -2.75 20.55
N GLN A 491 10.27 -2.73 19.80
CA GLN A 491 10.26 -3.00 18.34
C GLN A 491 10.42 -1.73 17.49
N ALA A 492 10.84 -0.60 18.08
CA ALA A 492 10.90 0.70 17.41
C ALA A 492 11.74 0.71 16.11
N GLU A 493 12.77 -0.13 16.01
CA GLU A 493 13.61 -0.30 14.81
C GLU A 493 12.83 -0.75 13.55
N MET A 494 11.59 -1.24 13.67
CA MET A 494 10.76 -1.59 12.52
C MET A 494 10.21 -0.36 11.77
N VAL A 495 10.31 0.84 12.37
CA VAL A 495 10.03 2.13 11.74
C VAL A 495 11.37 2.76 11.35
N PRO A 496 11.66 3.07 10.07
CA PRO A 496 12.97 3.58 9.65
C PRO A 496 13.40 4.88 10.33
N GLY A 497 12.43 5.73 10.70
CA GLY A 497 12.64 6.98 11.41
C GLY A 497 11.36 7.80 11.50
N PHE A 498 11.50 9.09 11.76
CA PHE A 498 10.42 10.05 11.52
C PHE A 498 10.47 10.50 10.06
N TRP A 499 9.32 10.55 9.39
CA TRP A 499 9.21 11.16 8.07
C TRP A 499 9.47 12.67 8.23
N MET A 500 10.45 13.18 7.50
CA MET A 500 10.79 14.61 7.48
C MET A 500 11.11 15.06 6.05
N PRO A 501 10.84 16.33 5.70
CA PRO A 501 11.44 17.00 4.56
C PRO A 501 12.98 16.90 4.58
N ASN A 502 13.61 17.00 3.41
CA ASN A 502 15.07 16.91 3.29
C ASN A 502 15.74 18.15 3.89
N ARG A 503 16.16 18.06 5.16
CA ARG A 503 16.69 19.18 5.97
C ARG A 503 17.97 19.82 5.40
N ASN A 504 18.66 19.15 4.47
CA ASN A 504 19.85 19.69 3.82
C ASN A 504 19.51 20.71 2.71
N TRP A 505 18.24 20.82 2.30
CA TRP A 505 17.79 21.79 1.30
C TRP A 505 17.34 23.12 1.94
N ALA A 506 17.58 24.22 1.25
CA ALA A 506 17.30 25.56 1.75
C ALA A 506 15.79 25.79 1.97
N GLY A 507 15.40 26.06 3.23
CA GLY A 507 13.98 26.20 3.62
C GLY A 507 13.30 24.88 4.03
N CYS A 508 14.05 23.78 4.14
CA CYS A 508 13.51 22.47 4.51
C CYS A 508 13.95 21.94 5.88
N ASP A 509 14.88 22.58 6.60
CA ASP A 509 15.12 22.26 8.01
C ASP A 509 14.00 22.81 8.89
N VAL A 510 13.05 21.94 9.25
CA VAL A 510 11.84 22.28 10.00
C VAL A 510 11.59 21.30 11.16
N GLY A 511 11.09 21.84 12.27
CA GLY A 511 10.74 21.07 13.48
C GLY A 511 9.35 20.41 13.47
N ASP A 512 8.54 20.66 12.45
CA ASP A 512 7.24 20.01 12.23
C ASP A 512 7.19 19.56 10.75
N PRO A 513 6.86 18.29 10.44
CA PRO A 513 6.88 17.77 9.07
C PRO A 513 5.69 18.22 8.20
N SER A 514 4.71 18.97 8.75
CA SER A 514 3.55 19.44 7.99
C SER A 514 3.89 20.48 6.92
N ALA A 515 3.20 20.41 5.79
CA ALA A 515 3.39 21.28 4.63
C ALA A 515 2.99 22.76 4.87
N ARG A 516 2.54 23.10 6.08
CA ARG A 516 2.24 24.47 6.52
C ARG A 516 3.48 25.35 6.61
N TYR A 517 4.60 24.83 7.14
CA TYR A 517 5.75 25.68 7.52
C TYR A 517 6.68 26.08 6.35
N HIS A 518 6.66 25.37 5.22
CA HIS A 518 7.52 25.68 4.05
C HIS A 518 7.14 26.97 3.27
N GLN A 519 6.12 27.72 3.68
CA GLN A 519 5.72 28.96 2.98
C GLN A 519 6.63 30.16 3.26
N LEU A 520 7.51 30.11 4.26
CA LEU A 520 8.35 31.25 4.67
C LEU A 520 9.49 31.56 3.69
N GLY A 521 9.96 30.58 2.90
CA GLY A 521 11.15 30.73 2.04
C GLY A 521 10.98 31.60 0.79
N ARG A 522 9.75 31.88 0.32
CA ARG A 522 9.52 32.63 -0.94
C ARG A 522 9.28 34.14 -0.77
N ARG A 523 9.49 34.69 0.43
CA ARG A 523 9.41 36.16 0.66
C ARG A 523 10.78 36.81 0.66
N GLY A 524 11.24 37.18 -0.54
CA GLY A 524 12.22 38.26 -0.71
C GLY A 524 11.59 39.62 -0.35
N GLN A 525 11.33 39.87 0.92
CA GLN A 525 10.98 41.19 1.43
C GLN A 525 12.22 41.83 2.04
N GLY A 526 12.75 42.85 1.38
CA GLY A 526 13.69 43.78 2.01
C GLY A 526 13.01 44.53 3.17
N PRO A 527 13.79 45.12 4.08
CA PRO A 527 13.27 45.70 5.31
C PRO A 527 12.63 47.08 5.09
N ASP A 528 11.44 47.12 4.50
CA ASP A 528 10.52 48.26 4.57
C ASP A 528 9.06 47.82 4.44
N GLY A 529 8.18 48.35 5.30
CA GLY A 529 6.80 47.89 5.44
C GLY A 529 5.77 48.77 4.73
N GLY A 530 4.93 48.17 3.87
CA GLY A 530 3.80 48.89 3.26
C GLY A 530 2.81 47.98 2.51
N PRO A 531 1.49 48.05 2.77
CA PRO A 531 0.49 47.24 2.08
C PRO A 531 0.03 47.86 0.74
N ALA A 532 0.46 47.29 -0.38
CA ALA A 532 0.15 47.80 -1.72
C ALA A 532 -1.06 47.11 -2.37
N HIS A 533 -2.29 47.58 -2.09
CA HIS A 533 -3.46 47.21 -2.89
C HIS A 533 -3.35 47.77 -4.32
N ARG A 534 -3.31 46.90 -5.33
CA ARG A 534 -3.57 47.26 -6.75
C ARG A 534 -4.45 46.20 -7.42
N GLY A 535 -5.68 46.58 -7.78
CA GLY A 535 -6.64 45.68 -8.41
C GLY A 535 -6.39 45.49 -9.92
N LEU A 536 -6.73 44.30 -10.44
CA LEU A 536 -6.61 44.00 -11.86
C LEU A 536 -7.63 44.80 -12.69
N ARG A 537 -7.15 45.69 -13.56
CA ARG A 537 -7.98 46.30 -14.61
C ARG A 537 -8.14 45.34 -15.79
N ARG A 538 -9.38 44.94 -16.08
CA ARG A 538 -9.75 44.21 -17.32
C ARG A 538 -9.31 45.03 -18.55
N ARG A 539 -8.58 44.42 -19.49
CA ARG A 539 -8.30 45.03 -20.80
C ARG A 539 -9.56 44.98 -21.68
N ARG A 540 -9.84 46.06 -22.42
CA ARG A 540 -10.86 46.08 -23.50
C ARG A 540 -10.26 45.57 -24.82
N PRO A 541 -11.05 44.95 -25.70
CA PRO A 541 -10.63 44.65 -27.07
C PRO A 541 -10.61 45.92 -27.96
N LEU A 542 -9.84 45.88 -29.04
CA LEU A 542 -9.79 46.92 -30.08
C LEU A 542 -10.71 46.57 -31.27
N PRO A 543 -11.28 47.56 -31.99
CA PRO A 543 -12.27 47.32 -33.03
C PRO A 543 -11.67 47.14 -34.44
N GLY A 544 -11.90 45.97 -35.03
CA GLY A 544 -12.40 45.80 -36.41
C GLY A 544 -11.61 46.30 -37.63
N ARG A 545 -11.31 45.35 -38.54
CA ARG A 545 -11.48 45.56 -39.98
C ARG A 545 -12.32 44.43 -40.60
N ARG A 546 -13.17 44.81 -41.56
CA ARG A 546 -13.78 43.91 -42.55
C ARG A 546 -12.72 43.60 -43.64
N GLU A 547 -12.83 42.65 -44.57
CA GLU A 547 -13.90 41.77 -45.10
C GLU A 547 -13.18 40.58 -45.81
N ARG A 548 -13.71 39.57 -46.53
CA ARG A 548 -15.03 39.26 -47.13
C ARG A 548 -15.10 37.75 -47.45
N GLY A 549 -16.26 37.09 -47.32
CA GLY A 549 -16.47 35.71 -47.76
C GLY A 549 -17.72 35.07 -47.14
N ALA A 550 -18.50 34.28 -47.89
CA ALA A 550 -19.77 33.73 -47.41
C ALA A 550 -20.16 32.42 -48.12
N HIS A 551 -20.87 31.51 -47.45
CA HIS A 551 -21.95 30.70 -48.06
C HIS A 551 -22.91 30.06 -47.02
N ARG A 552 -24.21 30.35 -47.19
CA ARG A 552 -25.47 29.56 -47.04
C ARG A 552 -25.45 28.19 -46.28
N TYR A 553 -26.52 27.72 -45.58
CA TYR A 553 -27.90 28.22 -45.35
C TYR A 553 -28.62 27.57 -44.11
N LYS A 554 -29.89 27.97 -43.88
CA LYS A 554 -30.92 27.64 -42.84
C LYS A 554 -30.98 26.16 -42.33
N ARG A 555 -31.28 25.80 -41.06
CA ARG A 555 -32.35 26.13 -40.05
C ARG A 555 -33.78 25.60 -40.32
N ILE A 556 -34.44 25.01 -39.29
CA ILE A 556 -35.90 24.78 -38.97
C ILE A 556 -36.06 23.39 -38.30
N ARG A 557 -36.89 23.10 -37.26
CA ARG A 557 -37.78 23.87 -36.33
C ARG A 557 -37.92 23.12 -34.97
N GLN A 558 -38.55 23.76 -33.97
CA GLN A 558 -38.99 23.14 -32.70
C GLN A 558 -40.47 22.70 -32.73
N VAL A 559 -40.85 21.72 -31.89
CA VAL A 559 -42.24 21.41 -31.47
C VAL A 559 -42.23 20.96 -29.99
N ARG A 560 -43.30 21.26 -29.22
CA ARG A 560 -43.59 20.76 -27.85
C ARG A 560 -44.78 19.79 -27.85
N PRO A 561 -44.92 18.95 -26.82
CA PRO A 561 -46.23 18.82 -26.15
C PRO A 561 -46.15 18.75 -24.61
N ALA A 562 -47.32 18.67 -23.96
CA ALA A 562 -47.58 18.50 -22.52
C ALA A 562 -49.06 18.06 -22.35
N PRO A 563 -49.62 17.83 -21.14
CA PRO A 563 -49.09 17.20 -19.90
C PRO A 563 -49.88 15.88 -19.58
N ALA A 564 -49.78 15.36 -18.34
CA ALA A 564 -50.37 14.08 -17.92
C ALA A 564 -51.72 14.17 -17.16
N ALA A 565 -52.41 13.02 -16.98
CA ALA A 565 -53.64 12.84 -16.20
C ALA A 565 -53.66 11.47 -15.46
N VAL A 566 -54.67 11.22 -14.59
CA VAL A 566 -54.67 10.16 -13.55
C VAL A 566 -55.89 9.22 -13.65
N GLY A 567 -55.76 7.92 -13.31
CA GLY A 567 -56.90 6.96 -13.24
C GLY A 567 -56.57 5.57 -12.66
N HIS A 568 -57.49 4.99 -11.87
CA HIS A 568 -57.35 3.87 -10.91
C HIS A 568 -57.12 2.40 -11.41
N LEU A 569 -56.75 1.56 -10.43
CA LEU A 569 -56.79 0.07 -10.28
C LEU A 569 -58.22 -0.57 -10.36
N PRO A 570 -58.48 -1.91 -10.17
CA PRO A 570 -57.64 -3.12 -9.90
C PRO A 570 -58.00 -4.36 -10.84
N PRO A 571 -58.16 -5.65 -10.41
CA PRO A 571 -57.12 -6.70 -10.25
C PRO A 571 -57.38 -8.09 -10.92
N ARG A 572 -56.48 -9.07 -10.65
CA ARG A 572 -56.49 -10.56 -10.90
C ARG A 572 -55.87 -11.00 -12.26
N GLY A 573 -55.17 -12.14 -12.38
CA GLY A 573 -54.61 -13.06 -11.35
C GLY A 573 -54.41 -14.51 -11.86
N ARG A 574 -53.44 -15.27 -11.27
CA ARG A 574 -53.10 -16.70 -11.55
C ARG A 574 -52.53 -16.96 -12.97
N GLU A 575 -51.83 -18.06 -13.30
CA GLU A 575 -51.35 -19.22 -12.50
C GLU A 575 -49.99 -19.77 -13.00
N CYS A 576 -49.49 -20.85 -12.39
CA CYS A 576 -48.17 -21.44 -12.63
C CYS A 576 -48.21 -22.67 -13.56
N SER A 577 -47.20 -22.90 -14.40
CA SER A 577 -46.77 -24.25 -14.84
C SER A 577 -45.38 -24.24 -15.50
N ARG A 578 -44.68 -25.39 -15.47
CA ARG A 578 -43.35 -25.62 -16.09
C ARG A 578 -43.47 -26.58 -17.32
N PRO A 579 -42.44 -27.33 -17.81
CA PRO A 579 -42.12 -27.32 -19.23
C PRO A 579 -42.41 -28.65 -19.95
N ARG A 580 -42.09 -28.75 -21.24
CA ARG A 580 -42.01 -30.03 -21.96
C ARG A 580 -40.62 -30.28 -22.56
N ARG A 581 -40.23 -31.56 -22.54
CA ARG A 581 -39.01 -32.10 -23.16
C ARG A 581 -39.21 -32.26 -24.67
N GLY A 582 -38.12 -32.20 -25.43
CA GLY A 582 -38.06 -32.68 -26.81
C GLY A 582 -36.59 -32.94 -27.18
N ALA A 583 -36.25 -34.18 -27.54
CA ALA A 583 -34.89 -34.59 -27.85
C ALA A 583 -34.87 -35.43 -29.13
N ARG A 584 -33.82 -35.27 -29.95
CA ARG A 584 -33.15 -36.29 -30.79
C ARG A 584 -32.14 -35.64 -31.74
N SER A 585 -30.95 -36.24 -31.85
CA SER A 585 -30.08 -36.15 -33.03
C SER A 585 -30.58 -37.13 -34.11
N PRO A 586 -30.13 -37.00 -35.37
CA PRO A 586 -28.99 -37.84 -35.79
C PRO A 586 -28.00 -37.15 -36.77
N GLU A 587 -26.92 -37.87 -37.09
CA GLU A 587 -25.89 -37.55 -38.09
C GLU A 587 -26.17 -38.27 -39.46
N PRO A 588 -25.22 -38.46 -40.40
CA PRO A 588 -24.76 -37.41 -41.33
C PRO A 588 -24.69 -37.84 -42.83
N LEU A 589 -24.77 -36.86 -43.75
CA LEU A 589 -24.36 -36.93 -45.18
C LEU A 589 -23.96 -35.50 -45.63
N GLY A 590 -23.12 -35.21 -46.64
CA GLY A 590 -22.36 -36.08 -47.54
C GLY A 590 -22.60 -35.78 -49.03
N GLY A 591 -21.75 -34.98 -49.70
CA GLY A 591 -21.75 -34.80 -51.16
C GLY A 591 -21.30 -33.41 -51.69
N ASP A 592 -20.50 -33.39 -52.76
CA ASP A 592 -19.91 -32.19 -53.40
C ASP A 592 -20.75 -31.57 -54.55
N ARG A 593 -20.44 -30.29 -54.89
CA ARG A 593 -20.38 -29.62 -56.24
C ARG A 593 -20.62 -28.10 -56.11
N ASP A 594 -20.10 -27.18 -56.95
CA ASP A 594 -19.36 -27.24 -58.23
C ASP A 594 -18.25 -26.13 -58.31
N GLY A 595 -17.41 -26.15 -59.36
CA GLY A 595 -16.39 -25.11 -59.69
C GLY A 595 -16.92 -23.93 -60.55
N PRO A 596 -16.06 -22.99 -61.04
CA PRO A 596 -14.91 -23.31 -61.91
C PRO A 596 -13.62 -22.41 -61.78
N ARG A 597 -12.63 -22.66 -62.67
CA ARG A 597 -11.33 -21.96 -62.90
C ARG A 597 -11.44 -20.92 -64.06
N PRO A 598 -10.41 -20.13 -64.51
CA PRO A 598 -8.93 -20.08 -64.26
C PRO A 598 -8.43 -18.68 -63.78
N GLY A 599 -7.13 -18.28 -63.74
CA GLY A 599 -5.81 -18.92 -63.98
C GLY A 599 -4.88 -18.12 -64.94
N ARG A 600 -3.56 -18.41 -64.98
CA ARG A 600 -2.41 -17.70 -65.66
C ARG A 600 -1.91 -16.42 -64.92
N GLU A 601 -0.65 -15.95 -64.98
CA GLU A 601 0.68 -16.48 -65.39
C GLU A 601 1.83 -15.60 -64.83
N ASP A 602 3.08 -15.92 -65.19
CA ASP A 602 4.31 -15.11 -65.18
C ASP A 602 5.13 -14.80 -63.90
N ASN A 603 6.45 -14.84 -64.12
CA ASN A 603 7.61 -14.54 -63.27
C ASN A 603 8.68 -13.97 -64.22
N PRO A 604 9.51 -12.96 -63.86
CA PRO A 604 10.96 -13.25 -63.88
C PRO A 604 11.89 -12.37 -62.99
N ARG A 605 13.15 -12.85 -62.86
CA ARG A 605 14.44 -12.11 -62.66
C ARG A 605 14.74 -11.53 -61.25
N GLU A 606 15.82 -11.96 -60.57
CA GLU A 606 17.27 -11.68 -60.75
C GLU A 606 17.71 -10.34 -60.11
N SER A 607 18.87 -10.19 -59.43
CA SER A 607 19.95 -11.13 -59.05
C SER A 607 20.94 -10.51 -58.02
N HIS A 608 21.84 -11.32 -57.44
CA HIS A 608 23.11 -10.97 -56.74
C HIS A 608 23.06 -10.22 -55.37
N ASP A 609 23.98 -10.41 -54.40
CA ASP A 609 25.08 -11.39 -54.28
C ASP A 609 25.41 -11.86 -52.82
N LYS A 610 25.88 -13.12 -52.74
CA LYS A 610 26.89 -13.80 -51.87
C LYS A 610 27.60 -12.98 -50.75
N ARG A 611 28.09 -13.53 -49.61
CA ARG A 611 28.52 -14.88 -49.14
C ARG A 611 27.98 -15.13 -47.69
N ALA A 612 27.55 -16.33 -47.28
CA ALA A 612 28.31 -17.53 -46.84
C ALA A 612 29.25 -17.31 -45.61
N GLY A 613 29.20 -18.13 -44.54
CA GLY A 613 28.31 -19.28 -44.30
C GLY A 613 28.50 -20.04 -42.96
N GLN A 614 27.83 -21.19 -42.86
CA GLN A 614 27.85 -22.26 -41.83
C GLN A 614 27.92 -23.63 -42.59
N PRO A 615 28.14 -24.84 -41.99
CA PRO A 615 27.87 -25.25 -40.61
C PRO A 615 28.92 -26.20 -39.94
N ALA A 616 28.55 -26.80 -38.80
CA ALA A 616 29.19 -27.96 -38.14
C ALA A 616 28.46 -29.28 -38.56
N PRO A 617 28.67 -30.48 -37.93
CA PRO A 617 29.68 -30.94 -36.97
C PRO A 617 30.38 -32.26 -37.41
N ALA A 618 31.16 -32.92 -36.53
CA ALA A 618 31.70 -34.27 -36.75
C ALA A 618 31.90 -35.09 -35.45
N LEU A 619 31.82 -36.43 -35.55
CA LEU A 619 32.11 -37.40 -34.47
C LEU A 619 33.44 -38.14 -34.69
N ALA A 620 34.01 -38.69 -33.62
CA ALA A 620 35.01 -39.77 -33.65
C ALA A 620 34.81 -40.72 -32.44
N GLN A 621 35.37 -41.95 -32.49
CA GLN A 621 35.04 -43.05 -31.57
C GLN A 621 36.27 -43.71 -30.93
N GLY A 622 36.04 -44.46 -29.83
CA GLY A 622 36.88 -45.57 -29.37
C GLY A 622 37.80 -45.30 -28.17
N THR A 623 38.24 -46.28 -27.37
CA THR A 623 37.82 -47.71 -27.18
C THR A 623 38.28 -48.17 -25.78
N GLY A 624 37.77 -49.30 -25.25
CA GLY A 624 38.46 -50.05 -24.17
C GLY A 624 37.69 -50.35 -22.87
N ARG A 625 37.48 -51.64 -22.60
CA ARG A 625 37.24 -52.32 -21.29
C ARG A 625 38.43 -53.31 -21.07
N PRO A 626 38.69 -54.01 -19.92
CA PRO A 626 37.70 -54.56 -18.98
C PRO A 626 38.08 -54.85 -17.48
N ARG A 627 37.06 -55.28 -16.71
CA ARG A 627 37.04 -56.32 -15.61
C ARG A 627 37.74 -56.11 -14.24
N GLY A 628 37.01 -56.58 -13.20
CA GLY A 628 37.50 -56.93 -11.84
C GLY A 628 37.22 -55.86 -10.76
N ALA A 629 36.86 -56.17 -9.51
CA ALA A 629 36.38 -57.40 -8.87
C ALA A 629 35.60 -57.07 -7.56
N ALA A 630 35.03 -58.06 -6.87
CA ALA A 630 34.38 -57.95 -5.55
C ALA A 630 34.79 -59.16 -4.67
N PRO A 631 34.32 -59.38 -3.41
CA PRO A 631 33.61 -58.52 -2.44
C PRO A 631 34.23 -58.55 -1.01
N ARG A 632 33.64 -57.83 -0.02
CA ARG A 632 33.60 -58.06 1.48
C ARG A 632 32.91 -56.83 2.14
N ARG A 633 31.96 -56.88 3.09
CA ARG A 633 31.87 -57.49 4.46
C ARG A 633 33.00 -56.98 5.40
N THR A 634 32.77 -56.48 6.62
CA THR A 634 31.62 -56.58 7.55
C THR A 634 31.75 -55.56 8.71
N GLN A 635 30.64 -55.14 9.37
CA GLN A 635 30.55 -54.77 10.82
C GLN A 635 31.32 -53.48 11.31
N VAL A 636 31.02 -52.77 12.42
CA VAL A 636 29.87 -52.72 13.37
C VAL A 636 29.84 -51.39 14.19
N ARG A 637 28.65 -51.00 14.70
CA ARG A 637 28.31 -50.07 15.84
C ARG A 637 28.81 -48.61 15.94
N LEU A 638 27.83 -47.72 16.15
CA LEU A 638 27.65 -46.76 17.28
C LEU A 638 28.90 -46.29 18.09
N HIS A 639 29.10 -44.97 18.21
CA HIS A 639 28.59 -44.18 19.36
C HIS A 639 28.71 -42.64 19.23
N GLN A 640 27.83 -41.93 19.97
CA GLN A 640 27.89 -40.57 20.54
C GLN A 640 28.55 -39.36 19.80
N ALA A 641 27.66 -38.41 19.48
CA ALA A 641 27.67 -36.99 19.87
C ALA A 641 28.94 -36.36 20.48
N GLY A 642 29.31 -35.18 19.94
CA GLY A 642 30.13 -34.16 20.61
C GLY A 642 29.59 -32.76 20.32
N HIS A 643 29.42 -31.92 21.35
CA HIS A 643 29.07 -30.51 21.17
C HIS A 643 30.26 -29.71 20.62
N SER A 644 29.99 -28.71 19.78
CA SER A 644 30.90 -27.58 19.53
C SER A 644 30.08 -26.29 19.44
N ALA A 645 30.38 -25.35 20.33
CA ALA A 645 29.86 -23.98 20.23
C ALA A 645 30.68 -23.19 19.21
N LEU A 646 30.02 -22.34 18.41
CA LEU A 646 30.68 -21.40 17.50
C LEU A 646 30.45 -19.96 17.96
N LEU A 647 31.54 -19.22 18.12
CA LEU A 647 31.50 -17.81 18.47
C LEU A 647 31.05 -16.97 17.27
N PHE A 648 30.20 -15.98 17.52
CA PHE A 648 29.95 -14.91 16.56
C PHE A 648 31.25 -14.16 16.24
N ARG A 649 31.59 -14.06 14.95
CA ARG A 649 32.67 -13.20 14.46
C ARG A 649 32.06 -12.04 13.69
N GLN A 650 32.30 -10.82 14.17
CA GLN A 650 31.85 -9.61 13.49
C GLN A 650 32.53 -9.49 12.12
N VAL A 651 31.76 -9.21 11.07
CA VAL A 651 32.27 -8.74 9.78
C VAL A 651 32.21 -7.22 9.79
N SER A 652 33.35 -6.56 9.61
CA SER A 652 33.45 -5.12 9.44
C SER A 652 33.71 -4.83 7.97
N GLU A 653 32.81 -4.11 7.32
CA GLU A 653 33.05 -3.60 5.98
C GLU A 653 34.07 -2.45 6.00
N LYS A 654 35.02 -2.49 5.06
CA LYS A 654 35.79 -1.35 4.59
C LYS A 654 36.22 -1.64 3.15
N ASP A 655 35.90 -0.74 2.23
CA ASP A 655 36.93 -0.16 1.36
C ASP A 655 36.43 1.10 0.64
N HIS A 656 37.22 2.17 0.74
CA HIS A 656 37.11 3.39 -0.07
C HIS A 656 38.49 4.08 -0.09
N PRO A 657 39.15 4.22 -1.26
CA PRO A 657 40.56 4.60 -1.30
C PRO A 657 40.79 6.12 -1.32
N GLY A 658 41.45 6.61 -0.26
CA GLY A 658 42.60 7.52 -0.34
C GLY A 658 42.51 8.89 -1.02
N ARG A 659 42.67 9.96 -0.23
CA ARG A 659 43.64 11.05 -0.50
C ARG A 659 44.04 11.79 0.79
N ARG A 660 45.35 12.01 0.95
CA ARG A 660 46.01 13.01 1.83
C ARG A 660 46.91 13.84 0.90
N PRO A 661 47.12 15.15 1.14
CA PRO A 661 48.07 15.63 2.17
C PRO A 661 47.42 16.75 3.05
N GLN A 662 48.09 17.52 3.93
CA GLN A 662 49.51 17.67 4.28
C GLN A 662 49.65 18.08 5.77
N LEU A 663 50.88 18.21 6.30
CA LEU A 663 51.12 18.72 7.66
C LEU A 663 51.35 20.24 7.68
N SER A 664 51.06 20.87 8.82
CA SER A 664 51.84 21.97 9.39
C SER A 664 51.97 21.77 10.92
N GLN A 665 52.96 22.41 11.54
CA GLN A 665 53.27 22.35 12.99
C GLN A 665 53.18 23.75 13.62
N ALA A 666 52.97 23.79 14.95
CA ALA A 666 53.13 24.91 15.91
C ALA A 666 51.96 24.90 16.93
N ASP A 667 52.13 25.16 18.23
CA ASP A 667 53.36 25.05 19.05
C ASP A 667 53.02 24.87 20.56
N ASP A 668 54.04 24.85 21.41
CA ASP A 668 54.05 24.66 22.88
C ASP A 668 52.90 25.23 23.74
N GLY A 669 52.63 24.59 24.90
CA GLY A 669 51.73 25.14 25.93
C GLY A 669 51.34 24.25 27.12
N ALA A 670 52.30 23.69 27.87
CA ALA A 670 52.02 22.94 29.12
C ALA A 670 52.21 23.81 30.39
N PRO A 671 51.51 23.51 31.50
CA PRO A 671 52.24 22.77 32.54
C PRO A 671 51.48 21.67 33.32
N ARG A 672 52.34 20.81 33.89
CA ARG A 672 52.24 19.85 35.01
C ARG A 672 51.48 20.41 36.26
N ARG A 673 50.98 19.62 37.24
CA ARG A 673 51.04 18.17 37.52
C ARG A 673 50.02 17.74 38.64
N ASP A 674 50.15 16.47 39.05
CA ASP A 674 49.63 15.77 40.25
C ASP A 674 48.30 15.01 40.03
N THR A 675 48.26 13.67 39.95
CA THR A 675 48.79 12.55 40.77
C THR A 675 48.05 12.33 42.09
N GLY A 676 47.00 11.50 42.03
CA GLY A 676 46.37 10.83 43.17
C GLY A 676 45.89 9.46 42.72
N VAL A 677 46.58 8.39 43.13
CA VAL A 677 46.28 7.00 42.75
C VAL A 677 45.83 6.25 43.99
N GLU A 678 44.68 5.57 43.93
CA GLU A 678 44.50 4.31 44.66
C GLU A 678 43.48 3.39 43.97
N LYS A 679 43.53 2.10 44.32
CA LYS A 679 42.80 1.00 43.65
C LYS A 679 42.32 -0.06 44.69
N PRO A 680 41.46 -1.01 44.31
CA PRO A 680 40.34 -1.43 45.19
C PRO A 680 40.50 -2.84 45.82
N HIS A 681 39.42 -3.29 46.48
CA HIS A 681 38.98 -4.68 46.81
C HIS A 681 38.76 -4.92 48.33
N PRO A 682 38.02 -5.98 48.75
CA PRO A 682 36.80 -6.59 48.17
C PRO A 682 35.74 -7.08 49.22
N HIS A 683 34.73 -7.82 48.71
CA HIS A 683 34.05 -9.00 49.30
C HIS A 683 32.71 -8.91 50.08
N LYS A 684 31.86 -9.92 49.77
CA LYS A 684 30.66 -10.45 50.48
C LYS A 684 29.45 -9.50 50.57
N GLY A 685 28.20 -9.92 50.32
CA GLY A 685 27.65 -11.19 49.83
C GLY A 685 26.86 -11.98 50.87
N LEU A 686 25.52 -11.92 50.81
CA LEU A 686 24.58 -12.75 51.57
C LEU A 686 23.20 -12.85 50.87
N ARG A 687 22.33 -13.78 51.30
CA ARG A 687 21.03 -14.08 50.66
C ARG A 687 19.87 -13.30 51.29
N GLY A 688 18.88 -12.96 50.47
CA GLY A 688 17.75 -12.11 50.85
C GLY A 688 16.62 -12.74 51.68
N GLN A 689 15.65 -11.89 51.96
CA GLN A 689 14.23 -12.18 52.22
C GLN A 689 13.40 -11.02 51.65
N GLY A 690 12.13 -11.25 51.32
CA GLY A 690 11.26 -10.25 50.70
C GLY A 690 10.26 -9.63 51.68
N LEU A 691 9.74 -8.44 51.33
CA LEU A 691 8.56 -7.83 51.96
C LEU A 691 7.80 -6.96 50.95
N HIS A 692 6.51 -6.71 51.20
CA HIS A 692 5.56 -6.17 50.22
C HIS A 692 5.39 -4.63 50.29
N ALA A 693 5.24 -4.04 49.09
CA ALA A 693 4.40 -2.88 48.74
C ALA A 693 4.63 -1.50 49.40
N ARG A 694 4.75 -0.46 48.56
CA ARG A 694 3.69 0.54 48.25
C ARG A 694 4.18 1.57 47.21
N GLY A 695 3.24 2.22 46.51
CA GLY A 695 3.50 3.15 45.40
C GLY A 695 3.51 2.46 44.02
N ASP A 696 2.83 2.92 42.96
CA ASP A 696 1.92 4.08 42.85
C ASP A 696 0.64 3.74 42.08
N HIS A 697 -0.49 4.32 42.51
CA HIS A 697 -1.83 4.08 41.94
C HIS A 697 -2.53 5.42 41.62
N LEU A 698 -2.14 6.07 40.52
CA LEU A 698 -2.69 7.40 40.17
C LEU A 698 -2.90 7.71 38.67
N LEU A 699 -3.31 6.71 37.86
CA LEU A 699 -3.76 6.97 36.47
C LEU A 699 -4.90 6.06 35.96
N ALA A 700 -5.76 5.55 36.85
CA ALA A 700 -6.80 4.57 36.49
C ALA A 700 -8.19 4.90 37.08
N ARG A 701 -8.69 6.13 36.89
CA ARG A 701 -10.04 6.50 37.36
C ARG A 701 -10.84 7.50 36.51
N ALA A 702 -10.70 7.40 35.19
CA ALA A 702 -11.68 7.89 34.22
C ALA A 702 -12.01 6.77 33.22
N LEU A 703 -13.21 6.81 32.63
CA LEU A 703 -13.69 5.86 31.58
C LEU A 703 -13.76 4.37 31.99
N ARG A 704 -14.78 3.97 32.76
CA ARG A 704 -15.40 2.60 32.73
C ARG A 704 -16.69 2.47 33.55
N ARG A 705 -17.80 2.92 32.94
CA ARG A 705 -19.22 2.51 33.15
C ARG A 705 -19.89 2.75 31.78
N THR A 706 -20.71 1.88 31.19
CA THR A 706 -21.47 0.71 31.67
C THR A 706 -21.49 -0.42 30.63
N ALA A 707 -21.75 -1.67 31.07
CA ALA A 707 -22.23 -2.77 30.21
C ALA A 707 -23.00 -3.80 31.06
N PRO A 708 -24.05 -4.44 30.52
CA PRO A 708 -24.48 -5.75 31.00
C PRO A 708 -24.80 -6.78 29.89
N SER A 709 -24.24 -7.98 30.05
CA SER A 709 -24.75 -9.33 29.71
C SER A 709 -25.62 -9.61 28.46
N LEU A 710 -25.18 -10.60 27.68
CA LEU A 710 -25.98 -11.37 26.70
C LEU A 710 -27.00 -12.32 27.38
N HIS A 711 -28.11 -12.59 26.68
CA HIS A 711 -28.81 -13.88 26.67
C HIS A 711 -29.53 -14.07 25.32
N THR A 712 -29.94 -15.29 24.97
CA THR A 712 -30.32 -15.67 23.59
C THR A 712 -31.47 -16.68 23.51
N ARG A 713 -32.30 -16.54 22.45
CA ARG A 713 -33.47 -17.39 22.06
C ARG A 713 -34.71 -17.20 22.97
N ASP A 714 -35.96 -17.20 22.49
CA ASP A 714 -36.51 -17.96 21.35
C ASP A 714 -37.58 -17.21 20.47
N ARG A 715 -38.45 -17.94 19.75
CA ARG A 715 -39.33 -17.51 18.61
C ARG A 715 -40.78 -17.04 18.98
N PRO A 716 -41.62 -16.54 18.03
CA PRO A 716 -42.48 -15.34 18.29
C PRO A 716 -44.02 -15.43 18.05
N LEU A 717 -44.70 -14.27 18.26
CA LEU A 717 -46.06 -13.82 17.81
C LEU A 717 -47.31 -14.38 18.56
N PRO A 718 -48.51 -13.74 18.49
CA PRO A 718 -48.90 -12.39 18.03
C PRO A 718 -49.84 -11.57 19.00
N HIS A 719 -50.34 -10.41 18.53
CA HIS A 719 -51.37 -9.50 19.12
C HIS A 719 -50.95 -8.58 20.30
N GLY A 720 -51.45 -7.34 20.44
CA GLY A 720 -52.18 -6.52 19.46
C GLY A 720 -52.81 -5.18 19.97
N SER A 721 -52.69 -4.12 19.15
CA SER A 721 -53.62 -2.97 19.01
C SER A 721 -53.68 -1.78 20.03
N ARG A 722 -53.76 -0.55 19.44
CA ARG A 722 -54.37 0.74 19.92
C ARG A 722 -53.59 1.72 20.84
N GLY A 723 -53.82 3.03 20.58
CA GLY A 723 -53.41 4.24 21.35
C GLY A 723 -52.09 4.87 20.86
N ARG A 724 -51.98 6.03 20.18
CA ARG A 724 -52.53 7.42 20.25
C ARG A 724 -51.93 8.32 21.37
N GLY A 725 -51.44 9.50 20.96
CA GLY A 725 -50.68 10.51 21.75
C GLY A 725 -49.27 10.70 21.12
N GLN A 726 -48.75 11.86 20.66
CA GLN A 726 -48.89 13.29 21.01
C GLN A 726 -48.46 13.62 22.46
N THR A 727 -47.56 14.58 22.74
CA THR A 727 -46.81 15.54 21.87
C THR A 727 -45.59 16.16 22.59
N HIS A 728 -44.59 16.61 21.79
CA HIS A 728 -43.62 17.72 22.00
C HIS A 728 -42.89 18.00 23.35
N THR A 729 -41.57 18.28 23.21
CA THR A 729 -40.71 19.24 23.99
C THR A 729 -40.58 19.02 25.51
N PHE A 730 -39.37 19.01 26.08
CA PHE A 730 -38.24 19.92 25.82
C PHE A 730 -36.97 19.26 25.25
#